data_AF-A0A1F5JXZ5-F1
#
_entry.id   AF-A0A1F5JXZ5-F1
#
_cell.length_a   1.000
_cell.length_b   1.000
_cell.length_c   1.000
_cell.angle_alpha   90.00
_cell.angle_beta   90.00
_cell.angle_gamma   90.00
#
_symmetry.space_group_name_H-M   'P 1'
#
loop_
_entity.id
_entity.type
_entity.pdbx_description
1 polymer ?
#
loop_
_entity_poly.entity_id
_entity_poly.type
_entity_poly.pdbx_seq_one_letter_code
_entity_poly.pdbx_strand_id
1 'polypeptide(L)'
;MKKLLLLGFFLFSFVITPSTVAAGNSFVSVVNPVRGSEFWEMKDQKPETAVLGQIEILESFNLPATWLIRFDALDDQNIIQGLKKRSSDEKGLFLEITPTWTDQAEVPYRKSASWHSAGSAFLTGYERPEREKLIEAAFEKFKTIWGSYPQSVGAWWIDSYSLEYMQEKYGIVSALIVSDQYSTDNYQIWGQYFSTPYYPSKNNALHPAQNLENKLDVVMTQWAPRDPVNSYGNGVAESTFSVQANDYIDYHKLDTKYFSSLIDIYTKQQFNSFAHVVVGLENSYEWSKYADEYGKQLKILAEKAKNDQFSVIPLKDFVLWYKLNFPKLSPAQLIIADDPLGSFKKTVWFMNPYYRVGWFYNLDGSVFRDIRQYIDGEEELCFKARCDSVNFATSATRVLDEVSFGHKWIIDQGRISNFKVEKTGEEFLLSYTNEAGNLRKIKFLPRDIGVDGKISSIDGAILNATKKDNTLTQSPASENGVLKWSPLSLLLKLTEFTLFLIFAVVIPGFILTKNILNKESPIILRLFVSAVVGLAVLTLVFYVNSLFKIKFLVFFYILISLIFFIRYYSSSGARSYLKNYHRFLNSKVIANYAYGMFSLITRTIKYKLNLVLVLIILLGTIFQIIPTFRSGLTYQYGMGFWGPNTHDGVWHMALINQLMKSVPAENPVFSGTILKNYHFFYDLLIAATSYLSSIPVVDLVFRFYPVVFSLLLGTGSYYLVMRLFEKQMGNTRAKVAAIFSLYLIYFAGSFGWIVEFLRERHFGGESAFWVNQAVSFNLNPPFAISLLIMIVLSHILLSSDKKKGGLITAVLIGTLMSFKSYTGILVLAALAVVAVVNLLKRRNYSYCWISLLSMILAFWLLISNFEIGSSLVIFAPFWFIHSMVDSPDRVGWVRLSLARTSSQTLGAWPKFFLAETVSLFLFIAGNLGLRILSFGLLFKAKKVFDSDIFLFISVISAASVLMPILFVQSGNPWNTIQFFYPALYLSALFTGIVVSHLIFKLNKISAIIFVILFLIFAPINSVITANGYLGKTPHAFVSRDELAGLKFLAGQSAGVVLTFPYDGKLKQKIAEPWPILAYDSTAYVSSLSGKNSYLEDEPQNQILLTDYKKRIVAANDFFLKGVFESAEFLQDNYIKYIYLPKIYGMRLDENTKPIKNIFENEEVVIYKITGDVYEY
;
A
#
# COMPACT_ATOMS: atom_id res chain seq x y z
N MET A 1 30.83 -27.23 41.56
CA MET A 1 29.45 -27.62 41.90
C MET A 1 28.61 -27.56 40.63
N LYS A 2 28.69 -28.67 39.90
CA LYS A 2 27.89 -29.09 38.75
C LYS A 2 27.21 -30.38 39.22
N LYS A 3 25.96 -30.61 38.78
CA LYS A 3 25.04 -31.71 39.14
C LYS A 3 24.02 -31.38 40.23
N LEU A 4 22.97 -30.66 39.83
CA LEU A 4 21.60 -30.82 40.34
C LEU A 4 20.63 -30.19 39.32
N LEU A 5 20.68 -30.78 38.13
CA LEU A 5 19.72 -30.67 37.02
C LEU A 5 19.13 -32.08 36.92
N LEU A 6 17.80 -32.21 36.84
CA LEU A 6 16.98 -33.43 36.99
C LEU A 6 16.51 -33.72 38.44
N LEU A 7 15.47 -33.02 38.92
CA LEU A 7 14.35 -33.63 39.69
C LEU A 7 13.21 -32.67 40.09
N GLY A 8 13.07 -31.50 39.44
CA GLY A 8 12.04 -30.50 39.80
C GLY A 8 11.04 -30.20 38.69
N PHE A 9 10.70 -31.19 37.86
CA PHE A 9 9.75 -31.05 36.73
C PHE A 9 8.62 -32.11 36.79
N PHE A 10 8.31 -32.58 38.00
CA PHE A 10 7.34 -33.65 38.24
C PHE A 10 6.35 -33.23 39.34
N LEU A 11 5.62 -32.14 39.14
CA LEU A 11 4.47 -31.74 39.96
C LEU A 11 3.71 -30.60 39.29
N PHE A 12 3.16 -30.86 38.09
CA PHE A 12 1.94 -30.26 37.55
C PHE A 12 1.63 -30.91 36.19
N SER A 13 1.56 -32.25 36.19
CA SER A 13 0.96 -33.02 35.11
C SER A 13 -0.43 -33.42 35.59
N PHE A 14 -1.33 -32.45 35.70
CA PHE A 14 -2.75 -32.76 35.74
C PHE A 14 -3.09 -33.35 34.38
N VAL A 15 -3.41 -34.64 34.44
CA VAL A 15 -4.08 -35.47 33.45
C VAL A 15 -4.96 -34.63 32.52
N ILE A 16 -4.44 -34.33 31.32
CA ILE A 16 -5.27 -34.25 30.13
C ILE A 16 -5.13 -35.64 29.52
N THR A 17 -6.03 -36.54 29.91
CA THR A 17 -6.35 -37.67 29.05
C THR A 17 -6.73 -37.06 27.69
N PRO A 18 -6.11 -37.46 26.56
CA PRO A 18 -6.74 -37.19 25.29
C PRO A 18 -8.14 -37.81 25.40
N SER A 19 -9.19 -36.99 25.27
CA SER A 19 -10.48 -37.51 24.93
C SER A 19 -10.24 -38.31 23.65
N THR A 20 -10.24 -39.63 23.77
CA THR A 20 -10.54 -40.52 22.68
C THR A 20 -11.91 -40.07 22.21
N VAL A 21 -11.93 -39.14 21.24
CA VAL A 21 -13.10 -38.88 20.42
C VAL A 21 -13.37 -40.24 19.81
N ALA A 22 -14.42 -40.91 20.30
CA ALA A 22 -14.92 -42.13 19.70
C ALA A 22 -14.97 -41.90 18.20
N ALA A 23 -14.41 -42.81 17.41
CA ALA A 23 -14.34 -42.71 15.95
C ALA A 23 -15.69 -42.20 15.43
N GLY A 24 -15.72 -40.93 15.03
CA GLY A 24 -16.87 -40.37 14.34
C GLY A 24 -17.04 -41.08 13.01
N ASN A 25 -18.17 -40.88 12.35
CA ASN A 25 -18.40 -41.39 11.00
C ASN A 25 -17.48 -40.65 10.00
N SER A 26 -16.17 -40.91 10.04
CA SER A 26 -15.14 -40.31 9.20
C SER A 26 -14.63 -41.34 8.21
N PHE A 27 -14.64 -40.96 6.93
CA PHE A 27 -14.38 -41.86 5.81
C PHE A 27 -13.35 -41.25 4.85
N VAL A 28 -12.49 -42.08 4.29
CA VAL A 28 -11.59 -41.73 3.20
C VAL A 28 -11.83 -42.70 2.05
N SER A 29 -12.05 -42.19 0.84
CA SER A 29 -12.16 -43.03 -0.35
C SER A 29 -10.95 -42.82 -1.25
N VAL A 30 -10.21 -43.89 -1.50
CA VAL A 30 -9.13 -43.88 -2.49
C VAL A 30 -9.74 -44.11 -3.86
N VAL A 31 -9.66 -43.12 -4.75
CA VAL A 31 -10.25 -43.16 -6.09
C VAL A 31 -9.18 -42.88 -7.13
N ASN A 32 -9.01 -43.76 -8.11
CA ASN A 32 -8.01 -43.58 -9.18
C ASN A 32 -8.70 -43.50 -10.55
N PRO A 33 -8.74 -42.32 -11.19
CA PRO A 33 -9.13 -42.18 -12.59
C PRO A 33 -8.10 -42.82 -13.52
N VAL A 34 -8.58 -43.62 -14.48
CA VAL A 34 -7.75 -44.40 -15.40
C VAL A 34 -8.06 -44.03 -16.86
N ARG A 35 -7.09 -43.42 -17.53
CA ARG A 35 -7.09 -43.11 -18.97
C ARG A 35 -6.39 -44.22 -19.77
N GLY A 36 -6.87 -44.48 -20.99
CA GLY A 36 -6.27 -45.42 -21.92
C GLY A 36 -5.27 -44.76 -22.86
N SER A 37 -5.06 -45.39 -24.02
CA SER A 37 -4.06 -44.95 -25.00
C SER A 37 -4.43 -43.71 -25.81
N GLU A 38 -5.71 -43.30 -25.82
CA GLU A 38 -6.12 -42.11 -26.56
C GLU A 38 -5.66 -40.83 -25.84
N PHE A 39 -5.12 -39.88 -26.60
CA PHE A 39 -4.50 -38.65 -26.07
C PHE A 39 -3.31 -38.89 -25.12
N TRP A 40 -2.69 -40.08 -25.16
CA TRP A 40 -1.53 -40.39 -24.33
C TRP A 40 -0.25 -39.75 -24.88
N GLU A 41 0.33 -38.81 -24.13
CA GLU A 41 1.47 -38.00 -24.59
C GLU A 41 2.83 -38.45 -24.03
N MET A 42 2.84 -39.30 -22.98
CA MET A 42 4.07 -39.79 -22.36
C MET A 42 4.72 -40.89 -23.20
N LYS A 43 5.91 -40.63 -23.75
CA LYS A 43 6.60 -41.56 -24.65
C LYS A 43 7.26 -42.75 -23.93
N ASP A 44 7.75 -42.52 -22.72
CA ASP A 44 8.55 -43.48 -21.96
C ASP A 44 7.71 -44.31 -20.96
N GLN A 45 6.40 -44.12 -20.96
CA GLN A 45 5.45 -44.79 -20.06
C GLN A 45 4.21 -45.21 -20.84
N LYS A 46 3.67 -46.39 -20.53
CA LYS A 46 2.39 -46.84 -21.09
C LYS A 46 1.22 -46.58 -20.11
N PRO A 47 -0.04 -46.52 -20.58
CA PRO A 47 -1.21 -46.32 -19.73
C PRO A 47 -1.29 -47.24 -18.51
N GLU A 48 -0.90 -48.51 -18.66
CA GLU A 48 -0.96 -49.52 -17.60
C GLU A 48 0.12 -49.35 -16.52
N THR A 49 1.21 -48.61 -16.78
CA THR A 49 2.38 -48.55 -15.89
C THR A 49 2.02 -47.99 -14.50
N ALA A 50 1.36 -46.83 -14.45
CA ALA A 50 0.95 -46.23 -13.19
C ALA A 50 -0.16 -47.04 -12.51
N VAL A 51 -1.11 -47.60 -13.29
CA VAL A 51 -2.22 -48.42 -12.75
C VAL A 51 -1.69 -49.65 -12.01
N LEU A 52 -0.76 -50.39 -12.63
CA LEU A 52 -0.17 -51.58 -12.02
C LEU A 52 0.67 -51.24 -10.79
N GLY A 53 1.41 -50.12 -10.81
CA GLY A 53 2.16 -49.65 -9.64
C GLY A 53 1.25 -49.18 -8.50
N GLN A 54 0.15 -48.50 -8.81
CA GLN A 54 -0.86 -48.11 -7.83
C GLN A 54 -1.51 -49.34 -7.18
N ILE A 55 -1.81 -50.38 -7.97
CA ILE A 55 -2.28 -51.68 -7.47
C ILE A 55 -1.27 -52.24 -6.48
N GLU A 56 0.01 -52.38 -6.87
CA GLU A 56 1.07 -52.95 -6.02
C GLU A 56 1.17 -52.23 -4.66
N ILE A 57 1.16 -50.90 -4.66
CA ILE A 57 1.21 -50.10 -3.44
C ILE A 57 -0.05 -50.31 -2.58
N LEU A 58 -1.24 -50.34 -3.18
CA LEU A 58 -2.49 -50.61 -2.47
C LEU A 58 -2.48 -52.01 -1.82
N GLU A 59 -1.94 -53.02 -2.49
CA GLU A 59 -1.83 -54.38 -1.92
C GLU A 59 -0.89 -54.39 -0.72
N SER A 60 0.21 -53.64 -0.78
CA SER A 60 1.19 -53.57 0.31
C SER A 60 0.60 -53.02 1.62
N PHE A 61 -0.44 -52.20 1.53
CA PHE A 61 -1.14 -51.62 2.68
C PHE A 61 -2.52 -52.26 2.95
N ASN A 62 -2.95 -53.21 2.12
CA ASN A 62 -4.27 -53.83 2.17
C ASN A 62 -5.43 -52.81 2.20
N LEU A 63 -5.33 -51.77 1.36
CA LEU A 63 -6.36 -50.72 1.26
C LEU A 63 -7.31 -50.97 0.07
N PRO A 64 -8.62 -50.78 0.24
CA PRO A 64 -9.56 -50.82 -0.86
C PRO A 64 -9.47 -49.53 -1.70
N ALA A 65 -9.82 -49.62 -2.98
CA ALA A 65 -9.87 -48.48 -3.88
C ALA A 65 -11.09 -48.53 -4.80
N THR A 66 -11.38 -47.39 -5.44
CA THR A 66 -12.35 -47.24 -6.53
C THR A 66 -11.62 -46.86 -7.80
N TRP A 67 -11.84 -47.59 -8.89
CA TRP A 67 -11.21 -47.35 -10.17
C TRP A 67 -12.23 -46.78 -11.14
N LEU A 68 -12.06 -45.53 -11.58
CA LEU A 68 -12.92 -44.90 -12.57
C LEU A 68 -12.26 -45.03 -13.94
N ILE A 69 -12.79 -45.90 -14.78
CA ILE A 69 -12.12 -46.36 -16.01
C ILE A 69 -12.70 -45.62 -17.21
N ARG A 70 -11.85 -44.94 -17.99
CA ARG A 70 -12.25 -44.27 -19.23
C ARG A 70 -12.57 -45.30 -20.32
N PHE A 71 -13.40 -44.91 -21.26
CA PHE A 71 -13.94 -45.82 -22.28
C PHE A 71 -12.87 -46.56 -23.11
N ASP A 72 -11.77 -45.89 -23.46
CA ASP A 72 -10.65 -46.45 -24.21
C ASP A 72 -9.75 -47.36 -23.34
N ALA A 73 -9.66 -47.09 -22.03
CA ALA A 73 -8.95 -47.96 -21.09
C ALA A 73 -9.65 -49.32 -20.90
N LEU A 74 -10.93 -49.43 -21.23
CA LEU A 74 -11.67 -50.69 -21.20
C LEU A 74 -11.16 -51.70 -22.26
N ASP A 75 -10.45 -51.24 -23.29
CA ASP A 75 -9.86 -52.11 -24.32
C ASP A 75 -8.45 -52.61 -23.94
N ASP A 76 -7.82 -52.00 -22.93
CA ASP A 76 -6.47 -52.36 -22.49
C ASP A 76 -6.49 -53.62 -21.61
N GLN A 77 -6.02 -54.74 -22.18
CA GLN A 77 -6.01 -56.03 -21.48
C GLN A 77 -5.11 -56.05 -20.25
N ASN A 78 -4.03 -55.26 -20.21
CA ASN A 78 -3.14 -55.20 -19.05
C ASN A 78 -3.82 -54.50 -17.88
N ILE A 79 -4.50 -53.37 -18.15
CA ILE A 79 -5.31 -52.66 -17.15
C ILE A 79 -6.43 -53.56 -16.64
N ILE A 80 -7.23 -54.16 -17.54
CA ILE A 80 -8.37 -54.99 -17.16
C ILE A 80 -7.94 -56.22 -16.36
N GLN A 81 -6.87 -56.93 -16.76
CA GLN A 81 -6.37 -58.08 -16.02
C GLN A 81 -5.82 -57.67 -14.64
N GLY A 82 -5.15 -56.53 -14.53
CA GLY A 82 -4.71 -55.97 -13.24
C GLY A 82 -5.89 -55.72 -12.30
N LEU A 83 -6.91 -55.02 -12.79
CA LEU A 83 -8.10 -54.68 -12.00
C LEU A 83 -8.97 -55.90 -11.65
N LYS A 84 -8.97 -56.96 -12.49
CA LYS A 84 -9.64 -58.23 -12.17
C LYS A 84 -8.99 -58.97 -11.01
N LYS A 85 -7.67 -58.81 -10.78
CA LYS A 85 -6.98 -59.39 -9.61
C LYS A 85 -7.42 -58.75 -8.31
N ARG A 86 -7.80 -57.47 -8.36
CA ARG A 86 -8.30 -56.69 -7.22
C ARG A 86 -9.82 -56.80 -7.10
N SER A 87 -10.36 -58.02 -6.93
CA SER A 87 -11.81 -58.26 -6.97
C SER A 87 -12.62 -57.47 -5.93
N SER A 88 -12.02 -57.16 -4.76
CA SER A 88 -12.62 -56.37 -3.69
C SER A 88 -12.77 -54.88 -4.01
N ASP A 89 -11.99 -54.36 -4.95
CA ASP A 89 -12.02 -52.94 -5.30
C ASP A 89 -13.29 -52.61 -6.11
N GLU A 90 -13.77 -51.39 -6.00
CA GLU A 90 -14.88 -50.91 -6.83
C GLU A 90 -14.38 -50.57 -8.24
N LYS A 91 -15.19 -50.87 -9.26
CA LYS A 91 -14.97 -50.43 -10.64
C LYS A 91 -16.14 -49.55 -11.07
N GLY A 92 -15.82 -48.42 -11.68
CA GLY A 92 -16.75 -47.44 -12.20
C GLY A 92 -16.27 -46.90 -13.54
N LEU A 93 -17.02 -45.94 -14.08
CA LEU A 93 -16.68 -45.28 -15.36
C LEU A 93 -16.15 -43.88 -15.14
N PHE A 94 -15.11 -43.52 -15.89
CA PHE A 94 -14.65 -42.14 -16.04
C PHE A 94 -15.17 -41.58 -17.38
N LEU A 95 -16.17 -40.71 -17.31
CA LEU A 95 -16.94 -40.18 -18.44
C LEU A 95 -16.23 -38.99 -19.11
N GLU A 96 -14.97 -39.20 -19.49
CA GLU A 96 -14.19 -38.28 -20.31
C GLU A 96 -14.24 -38.75 -21.77
N ILE A 97 -14.85 -37.93 -22.63
CA ILE A 97 -15.21 -38.33 -23.99
C ILE A 97 -14.00 -38.42 -24.90
N THR A 98 -13.93 -39.50 -25.67
CA THR A 98 -12.85 -39.79 -26.61
C THR A 98 -13.37 -40.16 -28.00
N PRO A 99 -12.54 -40.08 -29.06
CA PRO A 99 -12.95 -40.41 -30.42
C PRO A 99 -13.47 -41.86 -30.53
N THR A 100 -12.78 -42.83 -29.93
CA THR A 100 -13.22 -44.23 -29.91
C THR A 100 -14.58 -44.40 -29.23
N TRP A 101 -14.83 -43.67 -28.14
CA TRP A 101 -16.15 -43.70 -27.50
C TRP A 101 -17.24 -43.15 -28.40
N THR A 102 -17.01 -42.01 -29.04
CA THR A 102 -18.00 -41.40 -29.94
C THR A 102 -18.27 -42.24 -31.19
N ASP A 103 -17.24 -42.89 -31.76
CA ASP A 103 -17.38 -43.78 -32.92
C ASP A 103 -18.26 -44.99 -32.57
N GLN A 104 -17.98 -45.65 -31.44
CA GLN A 104 -18.79 -46.80 -30.98
C GLN A 104 -20.23 -46.42 -30.62
N ALA A 105 -20.47 -45.17 -30.19
CA ALA A 105 -21.80 -44.66 -29.87
C ALA A 105 -22.57 -44.12 -31.09
N GLU A 106 -21.96 -44.13 -32.29
CA GLU A 106 -22.49 -43.50 -33.51
C GLU A 106 -22.82 -42.01 -33.30
N VAL A 107 -21.91 -41.30 -32.61
CA VAL A 107 -21.98 -39.86 -32.33
C VAL A 107 -20.76 -39.17 -32.94
N PRO A 108 -20.88 -38.01 -33.61
CA PRO A 108 -19.71 -37.30 -34.13
C PRO A 108 -18.82 -36.72 -33.00
N TYR A 109 -17.52 -37.01 -33.01
CA TYR A 109 -16.57 -36.40 -32.07
C TYR A 109 -16.44 -34.89 -32.29
N ARG A 110 -16.65 -34.11 -31.22
CA ARG A 110 -16.59 -32.64 -31.27
C ARG A 110 -15.20 -32.14 -30.86
N LYS A 111 -14.31 -31.95 -31.83
CA LYS A 111 -12.95 -31.48 -31.57
C LYS A 111 -12.90 -29.96 -31.28
N SER A 112 -12.57 -29.60 -30.04
CA SER A 112 -12.25 -28.23 -29.63
C SER A 112 -10.74 -27.92 -29.78
N ALA A 113 -10.30 -26.74 -29.31
CA ALA A 113 -8.91 -26.29 -29.36
C ALA A 113 -7.95 -27.25 -28.61
N SER A 114 -8.40 -27.81 -27.48
CA SER A 114 -7.72 -28.91 -26.79
C SER A 114 -8.69 -30.07 -26.59
N TRP A 115 -8.15 -31.29 -26.45
CA TRP A 115 -8.96 -32.48 -26.20
C TRP A 115 -9.64 -32.44 -24.82
N HIS A 116 -9.02 -31.79 -23.83
CA HIS A 116 -9.56 -31.62 -22.46
C HIS A 116 -10.54 -30.44 -22.32
N SER A 117 -10.81 -29.69 -23.40
CA SER A 117 -11.84 -28.63 -23.37
C SER A 117 -13.23 -29.23 -23.11
N ALA A 118 -14.06 -28.53 -22.33
CA ALA A 118 -15.39 -29.01 -21.93
C ALA A 118 -16.26 -29.46 -23.12
N GLY A 119 -16.28 -28.71 -24.23
CA GLY A 119 -17.05 -29.06 -25.43
C GLY A 119 -16.61 -30.36 -26.13
N SER A 120 -15.38 -30.82 -25.90
CA SER A 120 -14.88 -32.11 -26.40
C SER A 120 -15.07 -33.24 -25.39
N ALA A 121 -14.70 -32.97 -24.14
CA ALA A 121 -14.47 -33.98 -23.12
C ALA A 121 -15.68 -34.30 -22.24
N PHE A 122 -16.67 -33.38 -22.14
CA PHE A 122 -17.79 -33.53 -21.21
C PHE A 122 -19.07 -33.91 -21.97
N LEU A 123 -19.98 -34.64 -21.32
CA LEU A 123 -21.31 -34.93 -21.85
C LEU A 123 -22.08 -33.65 -22.21
N THR A 124 -21.88 -32.56 -21.47
CA THR A 124 -22.47 -31.26 -21.77
C THR A 124 -22.08 -30.68 -23.12
N GLY A 125 -20.97 -31.12 -23.73
CA GLY A 125 -20.58 -30.76 -25.10
C GLY A 125 -21.49 -31.32 -26.20
N TYR A 126 -22.36 -32.28 -25.85
CA TYR A 126 -23.20 -33.04 -26.77
C TYR A 126 -24.69 -32.78 -26.49
N GLU A 127 -25.54 -32.99 -27.49
CA GLU A 127 -27.00 -32.86 -27.33
C GLU A 127 -27.56 -34.02 -26.51
N ARG A 128 -28.72 -33.84 -25.85
CA ARG A 128 -29.30 -34.87 -24.97
C ARG A 128 -29.39 -36.28 -25.60
N PRO A 129 -29.89 -36.46 -26.84
CA PRO A 129 -29.90 -37.79 -27.46
C PRO A 129 -28.50 -38.36 -27.73
N GLU A 130 -27.50 -37.50 -27.97
CA GLU A 130 -26.11 -37.90 -28.12
C GLU A 130 -25.51 -38.33 -26.76
N ARG A 131 -25.81 -37.59 -25.67
CA ARG A 131 -25.43 -37.95 -24.30
C ARG A 131 -25.95 -39.35 -23.94
N GLU A 132 -27.23 -39.61 -24.23
CA GLU A 132 -27.87 -40.90 -23.96
C GLU A 132 -27.19 -42.06 -24.69
N LYS A 133 -26.87 -41.89 -25.99
CA LYS A 133 -26.14 -42.87 -26.78
C LYS A 133 -24.73 -43.14 -26.24
N LEU A 134 -24.01 -42.08 -25.89
CA LEU A 134 -22.67 -42.17 -25.30
C LEU A 134 -22.72 -42.95 -23.98
N ILE A 135 -23.63 -42.57 -23.09
CA ILE A 135 -23.84 -43.25 -21.80
C ILE A 135 -24.17 -44.73 -22.05
N GLU A 136 -25.09 -45.04 -22.95
CA GLU A 136 -25.47 -46.42 -23.25
C GLU A 136 -24.30 -47.26 -23.76
N ALA A 137 -23.52 -46.74 -24.71
CA ALA A 137 -22.34 -47.42 -25.22
C ALA A 137 -21.32 -47.71 -24.10
N ALA A 138 -21.07 -46.75 -23.21
CA ALA A 138 -20.14 -46.92 -22.09
C ALA A 138 -20.62 -47.94 -21.07
N PHE A 139 -21.90 -47.91 -20.72
CA PHE A 139 -22.49 -48.81 -19.73
C PHE A 139 -22.60 -50.25 -20.25
N GLU A 140 -22.96 -50.46 -21.52
CA GLU A 140 -23.01 -51.80 -22.12
C GLU A 140 -21.60 -52.40 -22.26
N LYS A 141 -20.61 -51.61 -22.66
CA LYS A 141 -19.20 -52.05 -22.69
C LYS A 141 -18.71 -52.43 -21.30
N PHE A 142 -19.01 -51.60 -20.30
CA PHE A 142 -18.65 -51.88 -18.91
C PHE A 142 -19.29 -53.19 -18.41
N LYS A 143 -20.59 -53.39 -18.64
CA LYS A 143 -21.30 -54.62 -18.25
C LYS A 143 -20.76 -55.85 -18.97
N THR A 144 -20.36 -55.73 -20.24
CA THR A 144 -19.75 -56.84 -20.99
C THR A 144 -18.45 -57.32 -20.33
N ILE A 145 -17.66 -56.39 -19.76
CA ILE A 145 -16.35 -56.71 -19.14
C ILE A 145 -16.51 -57.21 -17.70
N TRP A 146 -17.41 -56.60 -16.93
CA TRP A 146 -17.52 -56.78 -15.47
C TRP A 146 -18.76 -57.57 -15.01
N GLY A 147 -19.72 -57.81 -15.90
CA GLY A 147 -20.96 -58.55 -15.61
C GLY A 147 -22.09 -57.73 -14.98
N SER A 148 -21.83 -56.48 -14.57
CA SER A 148 -22.82 -55.57 -13.99
C SER A 148 -22.57 -54.13 -14.45
N TYR A 149 -23.60 -53.28 -14.40
CA TYR A 149 -23.43 -51.83 -14.61
C TYR A 149 -22.64 -51.18 -13.45
N PRO A 150 -21.93 -50.07 -13.70
CA PRO A 150 -21.21 -49.35 -12.65
C PRO A 150 -22.17 -48.67 -11.69
N GLN A 151 -21.83 -48.62 -10.40
CA GLN A 151 -22.62 -47.88 -9.40
C GLN A 151 -22.06 -46.48 -9.13
N SER A 152 -20.77 -46.27 -9.40
CA SER A 152 -20.11 -44.97 -9.36
C SER A 152 -19.62 -44.58 -10.75
N VAL A 153 -19.84 -43.31 -11.09
CA VAL A 153 -19.27 -42.66 -12.26
C VAL A 153 -18.45 -41.46 -11.82
N GLY A 154 -17.54 -40.98 -12.65
CA GLY A 154 -16.92 -39.68 -12.45
C GLY A 154 -16.55 -39.00 -13.75
N ALA A 155 -16.41 -37.69 -13.68
CA ALA A 155 -15.95 -36.83 -14.76
C ALA A 155 -15.41 -35.54 -14.14
N TRP A 156 -14.89 -34.63 -14.94
CA TRP A 156 -14.64 -33.27 -14.48
C TRP A 156 -15.96 -32.56 -14.14
N TRP A 157 -17.00 -32.74 -14.97
CA TRP A 157 -18.37 -32.30 -14.72
C TRP A 157 -19.39 -33.28 -15.29
N ILE A 158 -20.51 -33.47 -14.58
CA ILE A 158 -21.68 -34.20 -15.07
C ILE A 158 -22.92 -33.36 -14.79
N ASP A 159 -23.71 -33.07 -15.83
CA ASP A 159 -24.94 -32.30 -15.75
C ASP A 159 -26.10 -33.10 -15.13
N SER A 160 -27.08 -32.40 -14.57
CA SER A 160 -28.21 -33.01 -13.84
C SER A 160 -29.07 -33.90 -14.74
N TYR A 161 -29.21 -33.56 -16.02
CA TYR A 161 -29.92 -34.41 -16.99
C TYR A 161 -29.22 -35.76 -17.18
N SER A 162 -27.90 -35.73 -17.43
CA SER A 162 -27.11 -36.96 -17.58
C SER A 162 -27.12 -37.80 -16.30
N LEU A 163 -27.06 -37.15 -15.12
CA LEU A 163 -27.17 -37.83 -13.83
C LEU A 163 -28.52 -38.50 -13.65
N GLU A 164 -29.62 -37.84 -13.99
CA GLU A 164 -30.98 -38.38 -13.88
C GLU A 164 -31.15 -39.59 -14.78
N TYR A 165 -30.75 -39.46 -16.05
CA TYR A 165 -30.81 -40.55 -17.02
C TYR A 165 -30.00 -41.78 -16.56
N MET A 166 -28.78 -41.59 -16.06
CA MET A 166 -27.97 -42.68 -15.53
C MET A 166 -28.57 -43.31 -14.28
N GLN A 167 -29.17 -42.50 -13.40
CA GLN A 167 -29.79 -42.98 -12.17
C GLN A 167 -31.05 -43.81 -12.47
N GLU A 168 -31.93 -43.31 -13.34
CA GLU A 168 -33.20 -43.99 -13.66
C GLU A 168 -32.99 -45.26 -14.49
N LYS A 169 -32.09 -45.21 -15.49
CA LYS A 169 -31.86 -46.35 -16.40
C LYS A 169 -30.91 -47.40 -15.83
N TYR A 170 -29.85 -46.97 -15.14
CA TYR A 170 -28.76 -47.87 -14.72
C TYR A 170 -28.56 -47.95 -13.20
N GLY A 171 -29.24 -47.12 -12.40
CA GLY A 171 -29.20 -47.20 -10.94
C GLY A 171 -27.88 -46.73 -10.33
N ILE A 172 -27.18 -45.78 -10.96
CA ILE A 172 -25.99 -45.18 -10.35
C ILE A 172 -26.35 -44.53 -9.01
N VAL A 173 -25.43 -44.60 -8.04
CA VAL A 173 -25.62 -43.99 -6.72
C VAL A 173 -24.65 -42.87 -6.44
N SER A 174 -23.49 -42.87 -7.11
CA SER A 174 -22.42 -41.89 -6.91
C SER A 174 -21.96 -41.24 -8.21
N ALA A 175 -21.68 -39.94 -8.13
CA ALA A 175 -20.98 -39.19 -9.15
C ALA A 175 -19.80 -38.40 -8.52
N LEU A 176 -18.59 -38.62 -9.03
CA LEU A 176 -17.40 -37.84 -8.68
C LEU A 176 -17.19 -36.72 -9.70
N ILE A 177 -17.20 -35.48 -9.26
CA ILE A 177 -16.93 -34.27 -10.07
C ILE A 177 -15.69 -33.54 -9.57
N VAL A 178 -15.13 -32.58 -10.31
CA VAL A 178 -14.02 -31.78 -9.78
C VAL A 178 -14.47 -30.89 -8.60
N SER A 179 -13.58 -30.65 -7.64
CA SER A 179 -13.79 -29.61 -6.62
C SER A 179 -13.85 -28.20 -7.24
N ASP A 180 -14.36 -27.22 -6.49
CA ASP A 180 -14.41 -25.82 -6.90
C ASP A 180 -13.10 -25.37 -7.57
N GLN A 181 -13.22 -24.85 -8.79
CA GLN A 181 -12.13 -24.49 -9.68
C GLN A 181 -12.54 -23.33 -10.59
N TYR A 182 -11.79 -22.23 -10.52
CA TYR A 182 -12.15 -21.01 -11.24
C TYR A 182 -11.61 -20.95 -12.67
N SER A 183 -10.39 -21.43 -12.95
CA SER A 183 -9.77 -21.24 -14.28
C SER A 183 -8.80 -22.35 -14.74
N THR A 184 -8.58 -23.41 -13.96
CA THR A 184 -7.73 -24.53 -14.41
C THR A 184 -8.40 -25.28 -15.57
N ASP A 185 -7.60 -25.75 -16.53
CA ASP A 185 -8.03 -26.51 -17.72
C ASP A 185 -9.06 -25.82 -18.65
N ASN A 186 -9.18 -24.49 -18.58
CA ASN A 186 -10.06 -23.65 -19.41
C ASN A 186 -11.57 -23.87 -19.21
N TYR A 187 -12.01 -24.32 -18.03
CA TYR A 187 -13.41 -24.33 -17.63
C TYR A 187 -13.57 -23.87 -16.18
N GLN A 188 -14.77 -23.41 -15.81
CA GLN A 188 -15.08 -22.89 -14.48
C GLN A 188 -16.23 -23.69 -13.85
N ILE A 189 -15.92 -24.44 -12.79
CA ILE A 189 -16.88 -25.17 -11.97
C ILE A 189 -16.79 -24.56 -10.58
N TRP A 190 -17.75 -23.68 -10.28
CA TRP A 190 -17.63 -22.75 -9.18
C TRP A 190 -18.99 -22.46 -8.59
N GLY A 191 -19.15 -22.70 -7.29
CA GLY A 191 -20.40 -22.41 -6.60
C GLY A 191 -21.04 -23.58 -5.89
N GLN A 192 -20.51 -24.80 -6.02
CA GLN A 192 -21.05 -25.99 -5.35
C GLN A 192 -20.68 -26.02 -3.86
N TYR A 193 -21.09 -27.06 -3.13
CA TYR A 193 -20.55 -27.30 -1.79
C TYR A 193 -19.01 -27.33 -1.83
N PHE A 194 -18.34 -26.71 -0.86
CA PHE A 194 -16.89 -26.69 -0.85
C PHE A 194 -16.32 -28.04 -0.40
N SER A 195 -15.86 -28.87 -1.36
CA SER A 195 -15.19 -30.16 -1.12
C SER A 195 -15.96 -31.14 -0.20
N THR A 196 -17.29 -31.10 -0.19
CA THR A 196 -18.15 -31.96 0.65
C THR A 196 -19.28 -32.58 -0.16
N PRO A 197 -19.80 -33.76 0.24
CA PRO A 197 -20.78 -34.48 -0.54
C PRO A 197 -22.23 -34.00 -0.33
N TYR A 198 -23.03 -34.04 -1.40
CA TYR A 198 -24.42 -33.57 -1.39
C TYR A 198 -25.30 -34.29 -2.42
N TYR A 199 -26.62 -34.19 -2.25
CA TYR A 199 -27.61 -34.56 -3.26
C TYR A 199 -27.87 -33.34 -4.15
N PRO A 200 -27.69 -33.46 -5.47
CA PRO A 200 -27.96 -32.36 -6.38
C PRO A 200 -29.47 -32.22 -6.66
N SER A 201 -29.85 -31.06 -7.18
CA SER A 201 -31.18 -30.83 -7.75
C SER A 201 -31.31 -31.48 -9.12
N LYS A 202 -32.52 -31.93 -9.47
CA LYS A 202 -32.84 -32.47 -10.81
C LYS A 202 -32.59 -31.48 -11.94
N ASN A 203 -32.68 -30.18 -11.67
CA ASN A 203 -32.53 -29.14 -12.70
C ASN A 203 -31.11 -28.54 -12.76
N ASN A 204 -30.28 -28.75 -11.74
CA ASN A 204 -28.95 -28.15 -11.67
C ASN A 204 -28.03 -28.94 -10.73
N ALA A 205 -26.97 -29.53 -11.30
CA ALA A 205 -26.07 -30.39 -10.55
C ALA A 205 -25.17 -29.62 -9.56
N LEU A 206 -24.95 -28.31 -9.73
CA LEU A 206 -24.22 -27.47 -8.76
C LEU A 206 -25.02 -27.21 -7.49
N HIS A 207 -26.36 -27.24 -7.60
CA HIS A 207 -27.24 -26.85 -6.52
C HIS A 207 -27.64 -28.07 -5.69
N PRO A 208 -27.51 -28.02 -4.35
CA PRO A 208 -28.07 -29.05 -3.49
C PRO A 208 -29.60 -29.05 -3.56
N ALA A 209 -30.20 -30.24 -3.48
CA ALA A 209 -31.64 -30.39 -3.44
C ALA A 209 -32.23 -29.77 -2.15
N GLN A 210 -33.27 -28.93 -2.31
CA GLN A 210 -33.94 -28.25 -1.18
C GLN A 210 -35.22 -28.95 -0.71
N ASN A 211 -35.74 -29.88 -1.50
CA ASN A 211 -36.93 -30.66 -1.19
C ASN A 211 -36.83 -32.05 -1.87
N LEU A 212 -37.73 -32.96 -1.49
CA LEU A 212 -37.69 -34.35 -1.96
C LEU A 212 -38.12 -34.52 -3.42
N GLU A 213 -38.93 -33.60 -3.95
CA GLU A 213 -39.45 -33.65 -5.32
C GLU A 213 -38.33 -33.36 -6.34
N ASN A 214 -37.53 -32.34 -6.04
CA ASN A 214 -36.37 -31.93 -6.85
C ASN A 214 -35.08 -32.66 -6.48
N LYS A 215 -35.12 -33.62 -5.53
CA LYS A 215 -33.94 -34.38 -5.16
C LYS A 215 -33.59 -35.39 -6.25
N LEU A 216 -32.39 -35.28 -6.78
CA LEU A 216 -31.80 -36.34 -7.59
C LEU A 216 -31.09 -37.34 -6.67
N ASP A 217 -31.48 -38.62 -6.74
CA ASP A 217 -31.04 -39.63 -5.78
C ASP A 217 -29.63 -40.20 -6.08
N VAL A 218 -28.70 -39.31 -6.41
CA VAL A 218 -27.26 -39.55 -6.59
C VAL A 218 -26.49 -38.68 -5.62
N VAL A 219 -25.43 -39.20 -5.00
CA VAL A 219 -24.56 -38.40 -4.13
C VAL A 219 -23.37 -37.90 -4.94
N MET A 220 -23.27 -36.58 -5.05
CA MET A 220 -22.12 -35.89 -5.62
C MET A 220 -20.97 -35.92 -4.62
N THR A 221 -19.80 -36.34 -5.08
CA THR A 221 -18.52 -36.26 -4.34
C THR A 221 -17.51 -35.49 -5.19
N GLN A 222 -16.42 -35.03 -4.59
CA GLN A 222 -15.50 -34.09 -5.25
C GLN A 222 -14.08 -34.63 -5.32
N TRP A 223 -13.51 -34.59 -6.52
CA TRP A 223 -12.13 -34.94 -6.84
C TRP A 223 -11.18 -33.86 -6.38
N ALA A 224 -10.01 -34.28 -5.90
CA ALA A 224 -8.97 -33.41 -5.35
C ALA A 224 -9.52 -32.32 -4.40
N PRO A 225 -10.17 -32.71 -3.26
CA PRO A 225 -10.57 -31.78 -2.21
C PRO A 225 -9.52 -30.71 -1.94
N ARG A 226 -9.96 -29.45 -1.89
CA ARG A 226 -9.10 -28.27 -1.92
C ARG A 226 -8.74 -27.79 -0.53
N ASP A 227 -7.57 -27.19 -0.35
CA ASP A 227 -7.20 -26.50 0.89
C ASP A 227 -8.22 -25.38 1.20
N PRO A 228 -9.00 -25.46 2.29
CA PRO A 228 -10.05 -24.47 2.56
C PRO A 228 -9.53 -23.03 2.73
N VAL A 229 -8.25 -22.87 3.11
CA VAL A 229 -7.64 -21.57 3.41
C VAL A 229 -6.96 -21.00 2.17
N ASN A 230 -6.20 -21.81 1.44
CA ASN A 230 -5.29 -21.33 0.39
C ASN A 230 -5.83 -21.46 -1.04
N SER A 231 -6.87 -22.27 -1.27
CA SER A 231 -7.32 -22.58 -2.63
C SER A 231 -8.38 -21.64 -3.24
N TYR A 232 -9.02 -20.81 -2.42
CA TYR A 232 -10.08 -19.91 -2.89
C TYR A 232 -9.48 -18.67 -3.58
N GLY A 233 -9.32 -18.75 -4.91
CA GLY A 233 -8.73 -17.73 -5.77
C GLY A 233 -9.05 -17.90 -7.26
N ASN A 234 -8.45 -17.07 -8.12
CA ASN A 234 -8.81 -16.97 -9.55
C ASN A 234 -7.89 -17.75 -10.50
N GLY A 235 -6.85 -18.42 -10.00
CA GLY A 235 -5.81 -19.04 -10.82
C GLY A 235 -5.57 -20.52 -10.55
N VAL A 236 -4.72 -21.10 -11.40
CA VAL A 236 -4.19 -22.46 -11.26
C VAL A 236 -3.40 -22.60 -9.95
N ALA A 237 -2.61 -21.58 -9.59
CA ALA A 237 -1.79 -21.60 -8.38
C ALA A 237 -2.65 -21.82 -7.12
N GLU A 238 -3.78 -21.14 -6.98
CA GLU A 238 -4.67 -21.35 -5.84
C GLU A 238 -5.38 -22.71 -5.94
N SER A 239 -5.91 -23.06 -7.11
CA SER A 239 -6.64 -24.31 -7.31
C SER A 239 -5.78 -25.56 -6.99
N THR A 240 -4.46 -25.50 -7.19
CA THR A 240 -3.53 -26.62 -6.91
C THR A 240 -3.09 -26.72 -5.45
N PHE A 241 -3.66 -25.93 -4.53
CA PHE A 241 -3.65 -26.29 -3.12
C PHE A 241 -4.72 -27.37 -2.88
N SER A 242 -4.36 -28.63 -3.09
CA SER A 242 -5.27 -29.77 -2.99
C SER A 242 -4.58 -31.00 -2.37
N VAL A 243 -5.35 -32.08 -2.14
CA VAL A 243 -4.81 -33.36 -1.67
C VAL A 243 -4.06 -34.17 -2.75
N GLN A 244 -4.08 -33.75 -4.02
CA GLN A 244 -3.49 -34.51 -5.11
C GLN A 244 -1.96 -34.32 -5.16
N ALA A 245 -1.20 -35.42 -5.31
CA ALA A 245 0.27 -35.37 -5.21
C ALA A 245 0.94 -34.42 -6.23
N ASN A 246 0.51 -34.45 -7.49
CA ASN A 246 1.03 -33.57 -8.54
C ASN A 246 0.79 -32.08 -8.23
N ASP A 247 -0.39 -31.74 -7.73
CA ASP A 247 -0.81 -30.37 -7.44
C ASP A 247 0.16 -29.70 -6.44
N TYR A 248 0.34 -30.29 -5.26
CA TYR A 248 1.15 -29.64 -4.22
C TYR A 248 2.65 -29.82 -4.40
N ILE A 249 3.12 -30.85 -5.14
CA ILE A 249 4.53 -31.02 -5.47
C ILE A 249 4.96 -30.00 -6.55
N ASP A 250 4.22 -29.94 -7.66
CA ASP A 250 4.68 -29.19 -8.84
C ASP A 250 4.50 -27.69 -8.71
N TYR A 251 3.39 -27.27 -8.09
CA TYR A 251 3.05 -25.86 -7.99
C TYR A 251 3.56 -25.22 -6.69
N HIS A 252 3.68 -26.00 -5.61
CA HIS A 252 3.92 -25.45 -4.26
C HIS A 252 5.18 -25.99 -3.56
N LYS A 253 5.83 -27.01 -4.12
CA LYS A 253 7.01 -27.69 -3.51
C LYS A 253 6.71 -28.20 -2.09
N LEU A 254 5.48 -28.64 -1.87
CA LEU A 254 5.04 -29.22 -0.61
C LEU A 254 5.24 -30.74 -0.61
N ASP A 255 5.04 -31.37 0.54
CA ASP A 255 5.32 -32.78 0.77
C ASP A 255 4.15 -33.48 1.50
N THR A 256 4.35 -34.74 1.86
CA THR A 256 3.31 -35.56 2.50
C THR A 256 2.83 -35.02 3.85
N LYS A 257 3.57 -34.10 4.51
CA LYS A 257 3.08 -33.48 5.75
C LYS A 257 1.91 -32.54 5.46
N TYR A 258 2.00 -31.78 4.37
CA TYR A 258 0.90 -30.94 3.90
C TYR A 258 -0.35 -31.79 3.61
N PHE A 259 -0.17 -32.89 2.86
CA PHE A 259 -1.23 -33.87 2.62
C PHE A 259 -1.85 -34.38 3.93
N SER A 260 -1.04 -34.82 4.89
CA SER A 260 -1.53 -35.30 6.19
C SER A 260 -2.31 -34.25 6.96
N SER A 261 -1.91 -32.98 6.88
CA SER A 261 -2.64 -31.86 7.50
C SER A 261 -4.00 -31.65 6.83
N LEU A 262 -4.09 -31.74 5.49
CA LEU A 262 -5.37 -31.65 4.79
C LEU A 262 -6.30 -32.81 5.14
N ILE A 263 -5.80 -34.04 5.23
CA ILE A 263 -6.59 -35.20 5.69
C ILE A 263 -7.16 -34.94 7.08
N ASP A 264 -6.35 -34.40 8.00
CA ASP A 264 -6.80 -34.08 9.35
C ASP A 264 -7.84 -32.96 9.37
N ILE A 265 -7.70 -31.94 8.51
CA ILE A 265 -8.71 -30.88 8.36
C ILE A 265 -10.06 -31.51 7.99
N TYR A 266 -10.12 -32.37 6.97
CA TYR A 266 -11.40 -32.94 6.56
C TYR A 266 -11.97 -33.96 7.56
N THR A 267 -11.13 -34.82 8.12
CA THR A 267 -11.58 -35.98 8.92
C THR A 267 -11.91 -35.66 10.39
N LYS A 268 -11.48 -34.50 10.90
CA LYS A 268 -11.62 -34.12 12.33
C LYS A 268 -12.62 -32.99 12.58
N GLN A 269 -13.63 -32.84 11.72
CA GLN A 269 -14.67 -31.81 11.87
C GLN A 269 -15.70 -32.17 12.95
N GLN A 270 -15.52 -31.60 14.14
CA GLN A 270 -16.28 -31.95 15.36
C GLN A 270 -17.80 -31.70 15.30
N PHE A 271 -18.27 -30.79 14.43
CA PHE A 271 -19.69 -30.40 14.38
C PHE A 271 -20.49 -31.08 13.28
N ASN A 272 -19.83 -31.87 12.44
CA ASN A 272 -20.45 -32.57 11.32
C ASN A 272 -20.90 -33.96 11.77
N SER A 273 -22.02 -34.42 11.23
CA SER A 273 -22.51 -35.78 11.49
C SER A 273 -21.63 -36.87 10.84
N PHE A 274 -20.79 -36.47 9.89
CA PHE A 274 -19.79 -37.31 9.23
C PHE A 274 -18.68 -36.45 8.62
N ALA A 275 -17.57 -37.09 8.25
CA ALA A 275 -16.55 -36.50 7.40
C ALA A 275 -16.22 -37.44 6.23
N HIS A 276 -15.94 -36.88 5.06
CA HIS A 276 -15.51 -37.63 3.89
C HIS A 276 -14.49 -36.84 3.09
N VAL A 277 -13.48 -37.53 2.59
CA VAL A 277 -12.48 -36.96 1.67
C VAL A 277 -12.10 -38.01 0.62
N VAL A 278 -12.00 -37.57 -0.63
CA VAL A 278 -11.52 -38.39 -1.75
C VAL A 278 -10.03 -38.13 -1.92
N VAL A 279 -9.24 -39.19 -2.04
CA VAL A 279 -7.79 -39.13 -2.28
C VAL A 279 -7.47 -40.00 -3.48
N GLY A 280 -6.53 -39.60 -4.32
CA GLY A 280 -6.02 -40.47 -5.36
C GLY A 280 -5.09 -39.78 -6.33
N LEU A 281 -4.70 -40.51 -7.38
CA LEU A 281 -3.82 -40.03 -8.42
C LEU A 281 -4.26 -40.58 -9.78
N GLU A 282 -4.32 -39.72 -10.79
CA GLU A 282 -4.58 -40.12 -12.18
C GLU A 282 -3.39 -40.90 -12.74
N ASN A 283 -3.64 -41.88 -13.63
CA ASN A 283 -2.56 -42.64 -14.26
C ASN A 283 -1.79 -41.84 -15.33
N SER A 284 -2.29 -40.67 -15.75
CA SER A 284 -1.69 -39.83 -16.79
C SER A 284 -0.51 -38.96 -16.34
N TYR A 285 0.03 -39.19 -15.13
CA TYR A 285 1.25 -38.56 -14.66
C TYR A 285 2.46 -39.51 -14.73
N GLU A 286 3.65 -38.93 -14.74
CA GLU A 286 4.92 -39.66 -14.76
C GLU A 286 5.09 -40.50 -13.47
N TRP A 287 4.92 -41.81 -13.58
CA TRP A 287 4.90 -42.71 -12.43
C TRP A 287 6.21 -42.69 -11.65
N SER A 288 7.36 -42.64 -12.33
CA SER A 288 8.68 -42.52 -11.70
C SER A 288 8.81 -41.32 -10.76
N LYS A 289 8.06 -40.26 -11.02
CA LYS A 289 8.09 -39.03 -10.23
C LYS A 289 7.18 -39.08 -9.00
N TYR A 290 5.98 -39.65 -9.13
CA TYR A 290 4.95 -39.59 -8.07
C TYR A 290 4.74 -40.89 -7.29
N ALA A 291 5.32 -42.02 -7.72
CA ALA A 291 5.14 -43.32 -7.06
C ALA A 291 5.52 -43.29 -5.57
N ASP A 292 6.65 -42.64 -5.23
CA ASP A 292 7.11 -42.52 -3.85
C ASP A 292 6.14 -41.69 -2.99
N GLU A 293 5.66 -40.56 -3.52
CA GLU A 293 4.70 -39.72 -2.80
C GLU A 293 3.34 -40.41 -2.63
N TYR A 294 2.82 -41.03 -3.68
CA TYR A 294 1.57 -41.80 -3.60
C TYR A 294 1.70 -42.95 -2.58
N GLY A 295 2.85 -43.63 -2.53
CA GLY A 295 3.18 -44.62 -1.50
C GLY A 295 3.15 -44.04 -0.08
N LYS A 296 3.71 -42.85 0.12
CA LYS A 296 3.66 -42.15 1.42
C LYS A 296 2.24 -41.73 1.79
N GLN A 297 1.44 -41.23 0.84
CA GLN A 297 0.03 -40.88 1.06
C GLN A 297 -0.75 -42.11 1.56
N LEU A 298 -0.67 -43.24 0.86
CA LEU A 298 -1.36 -44.47 1.24
C LEU A 298 -0.87 -45.05 2.57
N LYS A 299 0.43 -44.96 2.84
CA LYS A 299 0.99 -45.33 4.15
C LYS A 299 0.34 -44.53 5.29
N ILE A 300 0.22 -43.21 5.13
CA ILE A 300 -0.42 -42.34 6.13
C ILE A 300 -1.89 -42.71 6.32
N LEU A 301 -2.62 -42.97 5.23
CA LEU A 301 -4.01 -43.41 5.31
C LEU A 301 -4.15 -44.74 6.06
N ALA A 302 -3.30 -45.73 5.75
CA ALA A 302 -3.28 -47.02 6.43
C ALA A 302 -2.96 -46.90 7.92
N GLU A 303 -1.95 -46.09 8.27
CA GLU A 303 -1.55 -45.85 9.66
C GLU A 303 -2.66 -45.14 10.46
N LYS A 304 -3.30 -44.12 9.88
CA LYS A 304 -4.40 -43.39 10.52
C LYS A 304 -5.65 -44.26 10.66
N ALA A 305 -5.97 -45.06 9.66
CA ALA A 305 -7.10 -46.00 9.71
C ALA A 305 -6.88 -47.09 10.77
N LYS A 306 -5.67 -47.64 10.87
CA LYS A 306 -5.30 -48.62 11.91
C LYS A 306 -5.39 -48.04 13.34
N ASN A 307 -5.26 -46.72 13.47
CA ASN A 307 -5.41 -46.00 14.73
C ASN A 307 -6.84 -45.50 14.96
N ASP A 308 -7.84 -46.07 14.28
CA ASP A 308 -9.27 -45.76 14.42
C ASP A 308 -9.62 -44.27 14.18
N GLN A 309 -8.82 -43.53 13.39
CA GLN A 309 -9.11 -42.12 13.09
C GLN A 309 -10.20 -41.96 12.03
N PHE A 310 -10.29 -42.90 11.07
CA PHE A 310 -11.30 -42.96 10.01
C PHE A 310 -11.28 -44.33 9.35
N SER A 311 -12.31 -44.64 8.55
CA SER A 311 -12.36 -45.86 7.72
C SER A 311 -11.97 -45.55 6.27
N VAL A 312 -11.10 -46.37 5.67
CA VAL A 312 -10.81 -46.31 4.23
C VAL A 312 -11.77 -47.26 3.52
N ILE A 313 -12.68 -46.73 2.69
CA ILE A 313 -13.73 -47.51 2.03
C ILE A 313 -13.92 -47.11 0.56
N PRO A 314 -14.37 -48.04 -0.30
CA PRO A 314 -14.79 -47.71 -1.66
C PRO A 314 -15.84 -46.59 -1.70
N LEU A 315 -15.87 -45.83 -2.80
CA LEU A 315 -16.72 -44.66 -2.93
C LEU A 315 -18.21 -45.00 -2.84
N LYS A 316 -18.63 -46.08 -3.51
CA LYS A 316 -19.99 -46.62 -3.43
C LYS A 316 -20.38 -46.94 -1.98
N ASP A 317 -19.50 -47.56 -1.21
CA ASP A 317 -19.85 -47.99 0.15
C ASP A 317 -20.07 -46.78 1.06
N PHE A 318 -19.26 -45.72 0.90
CA PHE A 318 -19.50 -44.43 1.55
C PHE A 318 -20.86 -43.85 1.14
N VAL A 319 -21.16 -43.85 -0.16
CA VAL A 319 -22.40 -43.27 -0.68
C VAL A 319 -23.64 -44.05 -0.24
N LEU A 320 -23.58 -45.38 -0.19
CA LEU A 320 -24.67 -46.20 0.35
C LEU A 320 -24.88 -45.91 1.84
N TRP A 321 -23.79 -45.77 2.60
CA TRP A 321 -23.86 -45.32 3.99
C TRP A 321 -24.49 -43.92 4.11
N TYR A 322 -24.11 -42.96 3.25
CA TYR A 322 -24.67 -41.62 3.24
C TYR A 322 -26.17 -41.65 2.94
N LYS A 323 -26.59 -42.43 1.94
CA LYS A 323 -28.02 -42.58 1.57
C LYS A 323 -28.86 -43.21 2.67
N LEU A 324 -28.29 -44.15 3.42
CA LEU A 324 -28.96 -44.77 4.56
C LEU A 324 -29.14 -43.79 5.72
N ASN A 325 -28.12 -42.97 6.02
CA ASN A 325 -28.13 -42.06 7.18
C ASN A 325 -28.80 -40.71 6.89
N PHE A 326 -28.83 -40.27 5.63
CA PHE A 326 -29.42 -39.00 5.21
C PHE A 326 -30.43 -39.19 4.06
N PRO A 327 -31.50 -39.99 4.23
CA PRO A 327 -32.39 -40.38 3.12
C PRO A 327 -33.21 -39.21 2.54
N LYS A 328 -33.31 -38.09 3.28
CA LYS A 328 -34.08 -36.90 2.88
C LYS A 328 -33.23 -35.95 2.04
N LEU A 329 -32.54 -35.01 2.68
CA LEU A 329 -31.72 -33.99 2.04
C LEU A 329 -30.31 -34.01 2.64
N SER A 330 -29.39 -33.31 1.99
CA SER A 330 -28.03 -33.20 2.49
C SER A 330 -28.00 -32.48 3.85
N PRO A 331 -27.29 -33.03 4.85
CA PRO A 331 -27.12 -32.37 6.13
C PRO A 331 -26.23 -31.13 5.98
N ALA A 332 -26.35 -30.19 6.92
CA ALA A 332 -25.43 -29.06 7.00
C ALA A 332 -23.99 -29.55 7.31
N GLN A 333 -23.02 -28.91 6.67
CA GLN A 333 -21.59 -29.18 6.81
C GLN A 333 -20.87 -27.91 7.25
N LEU A 334 -19.92 -28.07 8.17
CA LEU A 334 -19.02 -27.02 8.61
C LEU A 334 -17.57 -27.49 8.46
N ILE A 335 -16.72 -26.68 7.84
CA ILE A 335 -15.27 -26.90 7.81
C ILE A 335 -14.62 -25.75 8.56
N ILE A 336 -13.96 -26.06 9.67
CA ILE A 336 -13.09 -25.13 10.39
C ILE A 336 -11.65 -25.52 10.08
N ALA A 337 -10.86 -24.60 9.53
CA ALA A 337 -9.48 -24.88 9.17
C ALA A 337 -8.54 -23.74 9.58
N ASP A 338 -7.48 -24.09 10.27
CA ASP A 338 -6.25 -23.29 10.36
C ASP A 338 -5.42 -23.50 9.10
N ASP A 339 -4.56 -22.53 8.76
CA ASP A 339 -3.68 -22.65 7.60
C ASP A 339 -2.71 -23.83 7.77
N PRO A 340 -2.79 -24.89 6.92
CA PRO A 340 -1.87 -26.02 7.00
C PRO A 340 -0.40 -25.64 6.74
N LEU A 341 -0.14 -24.43 6.23
CA LEU A 341 1.20 -23.88 6.03
C LEU A 341 1.76 -23.15 7.28
N GLY A 342 0.96 -23.02 8.35
CA GLY A 342 1.39 -22.46 9.63
C GLY A 342 1.30 -20.93 9.76
N SER A 343 0.55 -20.26 8.87
CA SER A 343 0.26 -18.84 9.03
C SER A 343 -0.85 -18.58 10.06
N PHE A 344 -1.12 -17.31 10.36
CA PHE A 344 -2.21 -16.92 11.27
C PHE A 344 -3.61 -17.04 10.65
N LYS A 345 -3.70 -17.35 9.35
CA LYS A 345 -4.97 -17.39 8.62
C LYS A 345 -5.84 -18.53 9.14
N LYS A 346 -7.14 -18.31 9.08
CA LYS A 346 -8.17 -19.29 9.45
C LYS A 346 -9.37 -19.12 8.53
N THR A 347 -10.10 -20.19 8.28
CA THR A 347 -11.38 -20.12 7.57
C THR A 347 -12.44 -20.95 8.26
N VAL A 348 -13.70 -20.55 8.04
CA VAL A 348 -14.87 -21.37 8.32
C VAL A 348 -15.75 -21.39 7.09
N TRP A 349 -15.97 -22.58 6.53
CA TRP A 349 -16.97 -22.81 5.50
C TRP A 349 -18.21 -23.42 6.12
N PHE A 350 -19.37 -22.83 5.86
CA PHE A 350 -20.67 -23.41 6.21
C PHE A 350 -21.46 -23.65 4.92
N MET A 351 -22.03 -24.84 4.80
CA MET A 351 -22.81 -25.26 3.63
C MET A 351 -24.05 -26.02 4.07
N ASN A 352 -25.20 -25.65 3.52
CA ASN A 352 -26.45 -26.37 3.66
C ASN A 352 -27.27 -26.30 2.35
N PRO A 353 -28.43 -26.97 2.26
CA PRO A 353 -29.21 -26.99 1.01
C PRO A 353 -29.63 -25.60 0.50
N TYR A 354 -29.61 -24.57 1.34
CA TYR A 354 -30.10 -23.25 1.02
C TYR A 354 -28.99 -22.27 0.63
N TYR A 355 -27.80 -22.39 1.23
CA TYR A 355 -26.68 -21.50 0.92
C TYR A 355 -25.32 -22.08 1.34
N ARG A 356 -24.25 -21.47 0.82
CA ARG A 356 -22.90 -21.61 1.35
C ARG A 356 -22.34 -20.25 1.77
N VAL A 357 -21.42 -20.26 2.73
CA VAL A 357 -20.66 -19.09 3.16
C VAL A 357 -19.23 -19.46 3.54
N GLY A 358 -18.27 -18.67 3.07
CA GLY A 358 -16.86 -18.74 3.41
C GLY A 358 -16.44 -17.52 4.23
N TRP A 359 -16.25 -17.71 5.54
CA TRP A 359 -15.65 -16.73 6.43
C TRP A 359 -14.14 -16.95 6.52
N PHE A 360 -13.37 -15.87 6.52
CA PHE A 360 -11.91 -15.88 6.54
C PHE A 360 -11.38 -14.89 7.58
N TYR A 361 -10.34 -15.31 8.27
CA TYR A 361 -9.44 -14.44 9.00
C TYR A 361 -8.12 -14.33 8.23
N ASN A 362 -7.81 -13.15 7.73
CA ASN A 362 -6.62 -12.87 6.93
C ASN A 362 -6.08 -11.45 7.21
N LEU A 363 -5.26 -10.88 6.32
CA LEU A 363 -4.68 -9.54 6.49
C LEU A 363 -5.73 -8.41 6.56
N ASP A 364 -6.92 -8.62 5.99
CA ASP A 364 -8.04 -7.67 6.07
C ASP A 364 -8.78 -7.73 7.41
N GLY A 365 -8.50 -8.76 8.23
CA GLY A 365 -9.22 -9.08 9.46
C GLY A 365 -10.26 -10.18 9.26
N SER A 366 -11.43 -10.02 9.88
CA SER A 366 -12.58 -10.94 9.80
C SER A 366 -13.44 -10.57 8.61
N VAL A 367 -13.56 -11.47 7.62
CA VAL A 367 -14.16 -11.14 6.31
C VAL A 367 -14.93 -12.32 5.72
N PHE A 368 -16.11 -12.06 5.14
CA PHE A 368 -16.77 -13.00 4.23
C PHE A 368 -16.25 -12.79 2.80
N ARG A 369 -15.67 -13.84 2.21
CA ARG A 369 -15.17 -13.84 0.82
C ARG A 369 -16.13 -14.51 -0.16
N ASP A 370 -17.02 -15.37 0.35
CA ASP A 370 -18.08 -16.05 -0.40
C ASP A 370 -19.37 -16.09 0.44
N ILE A 371 -20.50 -15.67 -0.13
CA ILE A 371 -21.85 -15.95 0.36
C ILE A 371 -22.72 -16.20 -0.86
N ARG A 372 -23.31 -17.38 -0.96
CA ARG A 372 -24.09 -17.78 -2.14
C ARG A 372 -25.37 -18.48 -1.75
N GLN A 373 -26.49 -17.96 -2.22
CA GLN A 373 -27.79 -18.60 -2.05
C GLN A 373 -28.08 -19.56 -3.21
N TYR A 374 -28.49 -20.77 -2.88
CA TYR A 374 -29.00 -21.74 -3.86
C TYR A 374 -30.47 -21.47 -4.14
N ILE A 375 -30.85 -21.45 -5.42
CA ILE A 375 -32.23 -21.23 -5.86
C ILE A 375 -32.79 -22.55 -6.34
N ASP A 376 -33.89 -22.98 -5.73
CA ASP A 376 -34.63 -24.16 -6.16
C ASP A 376 -35.31 -23.91 -7.52
N GLY A 377 -35.30 -24.92 -8.39
CA GLY A 377 -35.86 -24.83 -9.74
C GLY A 377 -35.02 -24.10 -10.79
N GLU A 378 -33.91 -23.44 -10.41
CA GLU A 378 -32.97 -22.85 -11.39
C GLU A 378 -32.32 -23.95 -12.22
N GLU A 379 -32.38 -23.83 -13.54
CA GLU A 379 -31.77 -24.77 -14.48
C GLU A 379 -30.29 -24.42 -14.69
N GLU A 380 -29.41 -25.43 -14.71
CA GLU A 380 -28.02 -25.21 -15.10
C GLU A 380 -27.90 -24.82 -16.59
N LEU A 381 -26.83 -24.09 -16.95
CA LEU A 381 -26.65 -23.52 -18.29
C LEU A 381 -26.75 -24.55 -19.43
N CYS A 382 -26.26 -25.77 -19.20
CA CYS A 382 -26.15 -26.83 -20.19
C CYS A 382 -27.27 -27.88 -20.07
N PHE A 383 -28.34 -27.55 -19.32
CA PHE A 383 -29.44 -28.46 -19.03
C PHE A 383 -30.20 -28.83 -20.31
N LYS A 384 -30.71 -27.83 -21.05
CA LYS A 384 -31.60 -28.05 -22.21
C LYS A 384 -30.86 -28.32 -23.53
N ALA A 385 -29.67 -27.76 -23.68
CA ALA A 385 -28.89 -27.84 -24.90
C ALA A 385 -27.41 -28.03 -24.55
N ARG A 386 -26.62 -28.41 -25.56
CA ARG A 386 -25.17 -28.53 -25.41
C ARG A 386 -24.47 -27.19 -25.15
N CYS A 387 -23.29 -27.24 -24.53
CA CYS A 387 -22.40 -26.13 -24.27
C CYS A 387 -21.02 -26.37 -24.87
N ASP A 388 -20.51 -25.42 -25.67
CA ASP A 388 -19.14 -25.47 -26.18
C ASP A 388 -18.09 -25.16 -25.08
N SER A 389 -18.51 -24.50 -23.99
CA SER A 389 -17.68 -24.15 -22.84
C SER A 389 -18.47 -24.18 -21.53
N VAL A 390 -17.84 -24.56 -20.42
CA VAL A 390 -18.43 -24.54 -19.07
C VAL A 390 -17.84 -23.38 -18.27
N ASN A 391 -18.66 -22.37 -17.97
CA ASN A 391 -18.26 -21.14 -17.28
C ASN A 391 -19.26 -20.78 -16.16
N PHE A 392 -19.31 -21.58 -15.11
CA PHE A 392 -20.34 -21.41 -14.07
C PHE A 392 -20.08 -20.26 -13.10
N ALA A 393 -18.83 -19.78 -12.98
CA ALA A 393 -18.47 -18.78 -11.98
C ALA A 393 -19.24 -17.46 -12.11
N THR A 394 -19.58 -17.04 -13.34
CA THR A 394 -20.30 -15.79 -13.62
C THR A 394 -21.82 -15.96 -13.74
N SER A 395 -22.32 -17.19 -13.65
CA SER A 395 -23.74 -17.49 -13.89
C SER A 395 -24.65 -17.17 -12.69
N ALA A 396 -24.10 -17.06 -11.49
CA ALA A 396 -24.90 -16.88 -10.29
C ALA A 396 -25.38 -15.44 -10.09
N THR A 397 -26.66 -15.33 -9.74
CA THR A 397 -27.36 -14.04 -9.61
C THR A 397 -27.51 -13.55 -8.17
N ARG A 398 -27.39 -14.46 -7.18
CA ARG A 398 -27.53 -14.16 -5.74
C ARG A 398 -26.27 -14.55 -4.97
N VAL A 399 -25.22 -13.76 -5.18
CA VAL A 399 -23.89 -14.09 -4.67
C VAL A 399 -23.08 -12.85 -4.28
N LEU A 400 -22.38 -12.95 -3.15
CA LEU A 400 -21.19 -12.18 -2.83
C LEU A 400 -19.98 -13.10 -3.03
N ASP A 401 -19.08 -12.74 -3.93
CA ASP A 401 -17.92 -13.57 -4.27
C ASP A 401 -16.76 -12.66 -4.68
N GLU A 402 -15.64 -12.78 -3.95
CA GLU A 402 -14.47 -11.92 -4.15
C GLU A 402 -13.76 -12.26 -5.47
N VAL A 403 -13.77 -13.53 -5.87
CA VAL A 403 -12.98 -14.03 -7.01
C VAL A 403 -13.62 -13.61 -8.34
N SER A 404 -14.93 -13.78 -8.46
CA SER A 404 -15.72 -13.57 -9.68
C SER A 404 -16.11 -12.10 -9.84
N PHE A 405 -16.44 -11.42 -8.73
CA PHE A 405 -17.02 -10.06 -8.77
C PHE A 405 -16.25 -9.01 -7.97
N GLY A 406 -15.19 -9.38 -7.25
CA GLY A 406 -14.42 -8.45 -6.41
C GLY A 406 -15.16 -8.00 -5.15
N HIS A 407 -16.26 -8.69 -4.78
CA HIS A 407 -17.10 -8.32 -3.66
C HIS A 407 -16.74 -9.11 -2.40
N LYS A 408 -16.56 -8.42 -1.27
CA LYS A 408 -16.35 -9.02 0.05
C LYS A 408 -17.01 -8.20 1.15
N TRP A 409 -17.30 -8.84 2.28
CA TRP A 409 -17.89 -8.18 3.44
C TRP A 409 -16.94 -8.27 4.64
N ILE A 410 -16.26 -7.16 4.94
CA ILE A 410 -15.37 -7.04 6.10
C ILE A 410 -16.22 -6.77 7.35
N ILE A 411 -16.10 -7.63 8.35
CA ILE A 411 -16.78 -7.52 9.65
C ILE A 411 -15.90 -6.76 10.64
N ASP A 412 -14.62 -7.10 10.74
CA ASP A 412 -13.64 -6.40 11.56
C ASP A 412 -12.31 -6.30 10.84
N GLN A 413 -11.60 -5.19 11.07
CA GLN A 413 -10.22 -5.03 10.65
C GLN A 413 -9.28 -5.38 11.81
N GLY A 414 -8.08 -5.87 11.46
CA GLY A 414 -7.02 -6.13 12.44
C GLY A 414 -7.04 -7.53 13.03
N ARG A 415 -6.35 -7.70 14.16
CA ARG A 415 -6.18 -9.01 14.80
C ARG A 415 -7.44 -9.44 15.55
N ILE A 416 -7.69 -10.75 15.55
CA ILE A 416 -8.70 -11.37 16.41
C ILE A 416 -8.03 -12.28 17.44
N SER A 417 -8.68 -12.48 18.58
CA SER A 417 -8.26 -13.41 19.65
C SER A 417 -9.48 -14.17 20.19
N ASN A 418 -9.25 -15.21 21.00
CA ASN A 418 -10.32 -16.01 21.62
C ASN A 418 -11.35 -16.60 20.64
N PHE A 419 -10.92 -16.95 19.43
CA PHE A 419 -11.81 -17.52 18.41
C PHE A 419 -12.40 -18.86 18.88
N LYS A 420 -13.72 -18.99 18.80
CA LYS A 420 -14.49 -20.18 19.17
C LYS A 420 -15.65 -20.40 18.22
N VAL A 421 -16.04 -21.66 18.05
CA VAL A 421 -17.27 -22.06 17.36
C VAL A 421 -18.09 -22.93 18.30
N GLU A 422 -19.39 -22.67 18.36
CA GLU A 422 -20.36 -23.41 19.16
C GLU A 422 -21.57 -23.77 18.28
N LYS A 423 -22.22 -24.90 18.56
CA LYS A 423 -23.42 -25.35 17.84
C LYS A 423 -24.59 -25.44 18.81
N THR A 424 -25.69 -24.76 18.53
CA THR A 424 -26.92 -24.80 19.33
C THR A 424 -28.11 -25.15 18.44
N GLY A 425 -28.57 -26.41 18.51
CA GLY A 425 -29.57 -26.92 17.56
C GLY A 425 -29.02 -26.91 16.12
N GLU A 426 -29.68 -26.17 15.23
CA GLU A 426 -29.26 -25.99 13.83
C GLU A 426 -28.42 -24.71 13.61
N GLU A 427 -28.18 -23.90 14.65
CA GLU A 427 -27.36 -22.68 14.54
C GLU A 427 -25.89 -22.95 14.87
N PHE A 428 -24.99 -22.29 14.14
CA PHE A 428 -23.56 -22.25 14.43
C PHE A 428 -23.16 -20.82 14.81
N LEU A 429 -22.58 -20.67 16.00
CA LEU A 429 -22.10 -19.40 16.53
C LEU A 429 -20.58 -19.37 16.47
N LEU A 430 -20.04 -18.48 15.65
CA LEU A 430 -18.64 -18.08 15.67
C LEU A 430 -18.51 -16.88 16.62
N SER A 431 -17.54 -16.92 17.52
CA SER A 431 -17.24 -15.80 18.40
C SER A 431 -15.73 -15.54 18.49
N TYR A 432 -15.35 -14.28 18.58
CA TYR A 432 -13.96 -13.85 18.77
C TYR A 432 -13.90 -12.46 19.41
N THR A 433 -12.77 -12.09 19.97
CA THR A 433 -12.48 -10.74 20.44
C THR A 433 -11.70 -10.00 19.36
N ASN A 434 -12.19 -8.85 18.90
CA ASN A 434 -11.53 -8.03 17.88
C ASN A 434 -10.33 -7.23 18.47
N GLU A 435 -9.62 -6.49 17.62
CA GLU A 435 -8.42 -5.72 18.00
C GLU A 435 -8.71 -4.62 19.04
N ALA A 436 -9.95 -4.12 19.09
CA ALA A 436 -10.41 -3.16 20.09
C ALA A 436 -10.76 -3.81 21.45
N GLY A 437 -10.76 -5.14 21.55
CA GLY A 437 -11.16 -5.87 22.76
C GLY A 437 -12.66 -6.18 22.83
N ASN A 438 -13.44 -5.88 21.78
CA ASN A 438 -14.86 -6.13 21.73
C ASN A 438 -15.17 -7.57 21.29
N LEU A 439 -16.13 -8.20 21.96
CA LEU A 439 -16.62 -9.52 21.57
C LEU A 439 -17.52 -9.41 20.33
N ARG A 440 -17.23 -10.25 19.34
CA ARG A 440 -17.97 -10.39 18.09
C ARG A 440 -18.68 -11.73 18.04
N LYS A 441 -19.90 -11.72 17.50
CA LYS A 441 -20.74 -12.91 17.36
C LYS A 441 -21.31 -12.98 15.95
N ILE A 442 -20.93 -14.01 15.22
CA ILE A 442 -21.43 -14.33 13.88
C ILE A 442 -22.24 -15.62 13.99
N LYS A 443 -23.50 -15.58 13.55
CA LYS A 443 -24.41 -16.74 13.54
C LYS A 443 -24.67 -17.20 12.11
N PHE A 444 -24.48 -18.49 11.86
CA PHE A 444 -25.00 -19.17 10.67
C PHE A 444 -26.27 -19.91 11.07
N LEU A 445 -27.41 -19.42 10.55
CA LEU A 445 -28.72 -20.03 10.73
C LEU A 445 -29.10 -20.81 9.47
N PRO A 446 -30.13 -21.68 9.49
CA PRO A 446 -30.50 -22.47 8.32
C PRO A 446 -30.73 -21.65 7.03
N ARG A 447 -31.25 -20.42 7.13
CA ARG A 447 -31.55 -19.56 5.96
C ARG A 447 -31.09 -18.10 6.11
N ASP A 448 -30.37 -17.79 7.17
CA ASP A 448 -30.02 -16.41 7.53
C ASP A 448 -28.60 -16.33 8.11
N ILE A 449 -28.02 -15.14 8.08
CA ILE A 449 -26.74 -14.83 8.76
C ILE A 449 -27.00 -13.73 9.79
N GLY A 450 -26.53 -13.95 11.02
CA GLY A 450 -26.55 -12.97 12.10
C GLY A 450 -25.18 -12.39 12.36
N VAL A 451 -25.06 -11.07 12.53
CA VAL A 451 -23.83 -10.41 13.00
C VAL A 451 -24.20 -9.46 14.14
N ASP A 452 -23.61 -9.65 15.32
CA ASP A 452 -23.82 -8.85 16.53
C ASP A 452 -25.31 -8.58 16.84
N GLY A 453 -26.14 -9.63 16.76
CA GLY A 453 -27.57 -9.57 17.06
C GLY A 453 -28.47 -9.13 15.90
N LYS A 454 -27.91 -8.59 14.81
CA LYS A 454 -28.65 -8.26 13.59
C LYS A 454 -28.72 -9.47 12.67
N ILE A 455 -29.92 -10.01 12.47
CA ILE A 455 -30.18 -11.13 11.56
C ILE A 455 -30.59 -10.58 10.18
N SER A 456 -29.99 -11.10 9.13
CA SER A 456 -30.32 -10.78 7.73
C SER A 456 -30.54 -12.07 6.95
N SER A 457 -31.52 -12.09 6.05
CA SER A 457 -31.62 -13.15 5.04
C SER A 457 -30.37 -13.17 4.16
N ILE A 458 -30.07 -14.30 3.52
CA ILE A 458 -28.88 -14.41 2.66
C ILE A 458 -28.91 -13.35 1.55
N ASP A 459 -30.03 -13.21 0.85
CA ASP A 459 -30.26 -12.13 -0.12
C ASP A 459 -30.06 -10.73 0.49
N GLY A 460 -30.58 -10.49 1.70
CA GLY A 460 -30.43 -9.21 2.38
C GLY A 460 -28.98 -8.90 2.77
N ALA A 461 -28.22 -9.91 3.21
CA ALA A 461 -26.80 -9.80 3.52
C ALA A 461 -25.98 -9.52 2.26
N ILE A 462 -26.23 -10.28 1.18
CA ILE A 462 -25.58 -10.09 -0.12
C ILE A 462 -25.89 -8.69 -0.65
N LEU A 463 -27.16 -8.28 -0.70
CA LEU A 463 -27.56 -6.97 -1.19
C LEU A 463 -26.89 -5.85 -0.41
N ASN A 464 -26.92 -5.90 0.92
CA ASN A 464 -26.29 -4.87 1.76
C ASN A 464 -24.77 -4.79 1.55
N ALA A 465 -24.11 -5.93 1.35
CA ALA A 465 -22.67 -5.98 1.16
C ALA A 465 -22.23 -5.62 -0.29
N THR A 466 -23.07 -5.88 -1.28
CA THR A 466 -22.76 -5.68 -2.71
C THR A 466 -23.36 -4.41 -3.31
N LYS A 467 -24.24 -3.71 -2.59
CA LYS A 467 -24.91 -2.48 -3.06
C LYS A 467 -23.90 -1.46 -3.57
N LYS A 468 -23.73 -1.41 -4.90
CA LYS A 468 -23.09 -0.30 -5.60
C LYS A 468 -24.16 0.75 -5.82
N ASP A 469 -24.13 1.83 -5.05
CA ASP A 469 -24.88 3.03 -5.40
C ASP A 469 -24.23 3.64 -6.65
N ASN A 470 -24.71 3.24 -7.83
CA ASN A 470 -24.17 3.64 -9.14
C ASN A 470 -24.57 5.06 -9.58
N THR A 471 -25.14 5.86 -8.69
CA THR A 471 -25.32 7.29 -8.96
C THR A 471 -24.07 8.03 -8.53
N LEU A 472 -23.21 8.34 -9.50
CA LEU A 472 -22.24 9.41 -9.33
C LEU A 472 -23.02 10.70 -9.12
N THR A 473 -23.09 11.17 -7.88
CA THR A 473 -23.63 12.49 -7.60
C THR A 473 -22.69 13.52 -8.20
N GLN A 474 -23.22 14.47 -8.99
CA GLN A 474 -22.41 15.55 -9.52
C GLN A 474 -21.83 16.36 -8.36
N SER A 475 -20.53 16.65 -8.43
CA SER A 475 -19.88 17.50 -7.44
C SER A 475 -20.32 18.96 -7.64
N PRO A 476 -20.79 19.65 -6.58
CA PRO A 476 -21.22 21.05 -6.65
C PRO A 476 -20.06 22.02 -6.98
N ALA A 477 -18.81 21.56 -6.90
CA ALA A 477 -17.62 22.36 -7.21
C ALA A 477 -17.21 22.33 -8.70
N SER A 478 -18.06 21.81 -9.60
CA SER A 478 -17.80 21.79 -11.05
C SER A 478 -17.97 23.17 -11.74
N GLU A 479 -18.59 24.15 -11.09
CA GLU A 479 -18.77 25.50 -11.63
C GLU A 479 -17.57 26.44 -11.37
N ASN A 480 -17.27 27.30 -12.35
CA ASN A 480 -16.17 28.28 -12.30
C ASN A 480 -16.33 29.26 -11.13
N GLY A 481 -15.72 28.96 -9.98
CA GLY A 481 -15.71 29.87 -8.85
C GLY A 481 -14.82 31.10 -9.11
N VAL A 482 -15.40 32.30 -9.05
CA VAL A 482 -14.61 33.54 -9.00
C VAL A 482 -13.81 33.58 -7.70
N LEU A 483 -12.50 33.78 -7.81
CA LEU A 483 -11.59 33.88 -6.67
C LEU A 483 -11.96 35.09 -5.80
N LYS A 484 -12.22 34.87 -4.50
CA LYS A 484 -12.44 35.96 -3.53
C LYS A 484 -11.09 36.42 -2.97
N TRP A 485 -10.38 37.29 -3.69
CA TRP A 485 -9.09 37.81 -3.25
C TRP A 485 -9.02 39.34 -3.33
N SER A 486 -8.52 39.98 -2.28
CA SER A 486 -8.34 41.43 -2.21
C SER A 486 -6.87 41.78 -2.44
N PRO A 487 -6.52 42.54 -3.49
CA PRO A 487 -5.15 42.97 -3.73
C PRO A 487 -4.58 43.80 -2.57
N LEU A 488 -5.42 44.60 -1.90
CA LEU A 488 -5.01 45.39 -0.75
C LEU A 488 -4.63 44.51 0.45
N SER A 489 -5.41 43.46 0.73
CA SER A 489 -5.09 42.55 1.84
C SER A 489 -3.81 41.76 1.58
N LEU A 490 -3.55 41.38 0.32
CA LEU A 490 -2.29 40.78 -0.08
C LEU A 490 -1.12 41.73 0.12
N LEU A 491 -1.24 42.99 -0.31
CA LEU A 491 -0.18 43.98 -0.17
C LEU A 491 0.18 44.24 1.30
N LEU A 492 -0.83 44.31 2.17
CA LEU A 492 -0.62 44.46 3.62
C LEU A 492 0.10 43.24 4.22
N LYS A 493 -0.37 42.02 3.93
CA LYS A 493 0.28 40.78 4.40
C LYS A 493 1.71 40.65 3.88
N LEU A 494 1.95 41.02 2.62
CA LEU A 494 3.29 41.02 2.03
C LEU A 494 4.22 42.02 2.74
N THR A 495 3.70 43.20 3.08
CA THR A 495 4.45 44.22 3.82
C THR A 495 4.80 43.71 5.22
N GLU A 496 3.82 43.15 5.93
CA GLU A 496 4.02 42.55 7.26
C GLU A 496 5.04 41.41 7.23
N PHE A 497 4.93 40.51 6.24
CA PHE A 497 5.88 39.40 6.07
C PHE A 497 7.30 39.91 5.75
N THR A 498 7.41 40.95 4.93
CA THR A 498 8.70 41.55 4.60
C THR A 498 9.35 42.19 5.81
N LEU A 499 8.58 42.91 6.65
CA LEU A 499 9.07 43.48 7.91
C LEU A 499 9.52 42.37 8.88
N PHE A 500 8.73 41.30 8.99
CA PHE A 500 9.11 40.11 9.75
C PHE A 500 10.45 39.53 9.28
N LEU A 501 10.61 39.29 7.97
CA LEU A 501 11.87 38.78 7.41
C LEU A 501 13.04 39.72 7.70
N ILE A 502 12.85 41.03 7.63
CA ILE A 502 13.94 41.98 7.92
C ILE A 502 14.34 41.93 9.41
N PHE A 503 13.38 42.11 10.31
CA PHE A 503 13.67 42.30 11.74
C PHE A 503 13.90 41.01 12.51
N ALA A 504 13.12 39.96 12.23
CA ALA A 504 13.19 38.70 12.98
C ALA A 504 14.17 37.69 12.38
N VAL A 505 14.52 37.82 11.09
CA VAL A 505 15.33 36.83 10.37
C VAL A 505 16.64 37.43 9.88
N VAL A 506 16.59 38.42 8.98
CA VAL A 506 17.79 38.96 8.32
C VAL A 506 18.69 39.70 9.29
N ILE A 507 18.18 40.64 10.10
CA ILE A 507 19.03 41.40 11.04
C ILE A 507 19.76 40.47 12.04
N PRO A 508 19.07 39.56 12.75
CA PRO A 508 19.73 38.62 13.65
C PRO A 508 20.76 37.73 12.94
N GLY A 509 20.39 37.17 11.79
CA GLY A 509 21.31 36.37 10.97
C GLY A 509 22.53 37.16 10.51
N PHE A 510 22.40 38.45 10.22
CA PHE A 510 23.51 39.30 9.79
C PHE A 510 24.50 39.48 10.94
N ILE A 511 24.00 39.72 12.15
CA ILE A 511 24.85 39.91 13.33
C ILE A 511 25.68 38.66 13.62
N LEU A 512 25.12 37.48 13.42
CA LEU A 512 25.81 36.21 13.58
C LEU A 512 26.83 35.95 12.46
N THR A 513 26.53 36.34 11.22
CA THR A 513 27.31 35.97 10.03
C THR A 513 28.27 37.04 9.52
N LYS A 514 28.21 38.28 10.05
CA LYS A 514 29.00 39.45 9.59
C LYS A 514 30.51 39.23 9.50
N ASN A 515 31.04 38.28 10.29
CA ASN A 515 32.46 37.95 10.35
C ASN A 515 32.84 36.63 9.65
N ILE A 516 31.86 35.91 9.07
CA ILE A 516 32.09 34.62 8.40
C ILE A 516 32.51 34.82 6.94
N LEU A 517 31.82 35.72 6.23
CA LEU A 517 32.15 36.06 4.85
C LEU A 517 33.14 37.23 4.80
N ASN A 518 34.02 37.24 3.78
CA ASN A 518 34.96 38.33 3.56
C ASN A 518 34.22 39.66 3.34
N LYS A 519 34.79 40.78 3.82
CA LYS A 519 34.23 42.13 3.66
C LYS A 519 34.10 42.61 2.21
N GLU A 520 34.68 41.89 1.25
CA GLU A 520 34.53 42.13 -0.19
C GLU A 520 33.42 41.28 -0.83
N SER A 521 32.84 40.33 -0.09
CA SER A 521 31.77 39.46 -0.62
C SER A 521 30.55 40.28 -1.02
N PRO A 522 29.87 39.98 -2.14
CA PRO A 522 28.69 40.71 -2.60
C PRO A 522 27.59 40.80 -1.54
N ILE A 523 26.88 41.94 -1.50
CA ILE A 523 25.84 42.17 -0.48
C ILE A 523 24.69 41.16 -0.57
N ILE A 524 24.30 40.76 -1.79
CA ILE A 524 23.23 39.78 -2.01
C ILE A 524 23.62 38.42 -1.42
N LEU A 525 24.88 37.99 -1.55
CA LEU A 525 25.37 36.76 -0.93
C LEU A 525 25.30 36.84 0.60
N ARG A 526 25.64 38.00 1.19
CA ARG A 526 25.52 38.19 2.64
C ARG A 526 24.07 38.15 3.09
N LEU A 527 23.16 38.78 2.35
CA LEU A 527 21.73 38.74 2.64
C LEU A 527 21.18 37.31 2.56
N PHE A 528 21.59 36.53 1.56
CA PHE A 528 21.22 35.11 1.45
C PHE A 528 21.68 34.30 2.68
N VAL A 529 22.97 34.36 3.01
CA VAL A 529 23.52 33.63 4.18
C VAL A 529 22.84 34.09 5.46
N SER A 530 22.69 35.40 5.62
CA SER A 530 21.99 36.01 6.75
C SER A 530 20.55 35.54 6.89
N ALA A 531 19.78 35.48 5.80
CA ALA A 531 18.39 35.05 5.84
C ALA A 531 18.26 33.60 6.29
N VAL A 532 18.99 32.67 5.65
CA VAL A 532 18.91 31.24 5.97
C VAL A 532 19.41 30.92 7.39
N VAL A 533 20.51 31.55 7.84
CA VAL A 533 20.97 31.42 9.23
C VAL A 533 19.93 31.99 10.19
N GLY A 534 19.34 33.14 9.86
CA GLY A 534 18.25 33.74 10.63
C GLY A 534 17.06 32.79 10.80
N LEU A 535 16.62 32.13 9.72
CA LEU A 535 15.49 31.19 9.77
C LEU A 535 15.78 30.01 10.71
N ALA A 536 16.97 29.40 10.59
CA ALA A 536 17.36 28.28 11.43
C ALA A 536 17.48 28.67 12.91
N VAL A 537 18.12 29.82 13.19
CA VAL A 537 18.32 30.30 14.58
C VAL A 537 17.01 30.77 15.21
N LEU A 538 16.16 31.49 14.47
CA LEU A 538 14.83 31.88 14.96
C LEU A 538 14.02 30.65 15.38
N THR A 539 14.04 29.61 14.55
CA THR A 539 13.34 28.34 14.83
C THR A 539 13.87 27.68 16.09
N LEU A 540 15.20 27.59 16.24
CA LEU A 540 15.83 27.01 17.43
C LEU A 540 15.54 27.82 18.71
N VAL A 541 15.61 29.16 18.63
CA VAL A 541 15.28 30.04 19.76
C VAL A 541 13.81 29.90 20.13
N PHE A 542 12.91 29.88 19.15
CA PHE A 542 11.48 29.70 19.38
C PHE A 542 11.17 28.32 19.96
N TYR A 543 11.86 27.26 19.51
CA TYR A 543 11.78 25.91 20.07
C TYR A 543 12.16 25.91 21.56
N VAL A 544 13.36 26.39 21.90
CA VAL A 544 13.87 26.42 23.27
C VAL A 544 12.93 27.24 24.17
N ASN A 545 12.53 28.43 23.74
CA ASN A 545 11.62 29.28 24.51
C ASN A 545 10.23 28.61 24.70
N SER A 546 9.76 27.86 23.69
CA SER A 546 8.48 27.16 23.77
C SER A 546 8.53 25.97 24.73
N LEU A 547 9.63 25.22 24.77
CA LEU A 547 9.84 24.12 25.74
C LEU A 547 9.74 24.62 27.19
N PHE A 548 10.29 25.80 27.47
CA PHE A 548 10.23 26.42 28.79
C PHE A 548 8.98 27.27 29.04
N LYS A 549 7.99 27.25 28.13
CA LYS A 549 6.74 28.05 28.20
C LYS A 549 6.97 29.57 28.34
N ILE A 550 8.08 30.07 27.80
CA ILE A 550 8.50 31.50 27.83
C ILE A 550 8.62 32.07 26.40
N LYS A 551 7.66 31.74 25.53
CA LYS A 551 7.67 32.10 24.09
C LYS A 551 7.93 33.58 23.83
N PHE A 552 7.44 34.48 24.70
CA PHE A 552 7.61 35.93 24.58
C PHE A 552 9.09 36.39 24.55
N LEU A 553 10.04 35.59 25.04
CA LEU A 553 11.47 35.93 24.98
C LEU A 553 12.03 36.01 23.56
N VAL A 554 11.31 35.50 22.55
CA VAL A 554 11.68 35.69 21.14
C VAL A 554 11.71 37.18 20.75
N PHE A 555 10.89 38.03 21.37
CA PHE A 555 10.92 39.48 21.13
C PHE A 555 12.21 40.13 21.67
N PHE A 556 12.75 39.63 22.79
CA PHE A 556 14.04 40.08 23.31
C PHE A 556 15.19 39.68 22.38
N TYR A 557 15.16 38.48 21.80
CA TYR A 557 16.11 38.06 20.78
C TYR A 557 16.14 39.04 19.58
N ILE A 558 14.96 39.47 19.12
CA ILE A 558 14.83 40.46 18.03
C ILE A 558 15.38 41.82 18.46
N LEU A 559 14.98 42.31 19.65
CA LEU A 559 15.40 43.61 20.18
C LEU A 559 16.91 43.69 20.39
N ILE A 560 17.52 42.67 21.01
CA ILE A 560 18.97 42.59 21.25
C ILE A 560 19.72 42.59 19.91
N SER A 561 19.24 41.80 18.94
CA SER A 561 19.84 41.76 17.61
C SER A 561 19.79 43.12 16.91
N LEU A 562 18.67 43.85 17.04
CA LEU A 562 18.51 45.20 16.51
C LEU A 562 19.46 46.20 17.17
N ILE A 563 19.63 46.15 18.50
CA ILE A 563 20.59 47.00 19.23
C ILE A 563 22.01 46.75 18.75
N PHE A 564 22.43 45.49 18.60
CA PHE A 564 23.76 45.15 18.08
C PHE A 564 23.94 45.59 16.63
N PHE A 565 22.88 45.53 15.82
CA PHE A 565 22.89 46.01 14.44
C PHE A 565 23.10 47.52 14.36
N ILE A 566 22.33 48.29 15.13
CA ILE A 566 22.49 49.74 15.22
C ILE A 566 23.90 50.08 15.72
N ARG A 567 24.40 49.43 16.79
CA ARG A 567 25.75 49.67 17.32
C ARG A 567 26.85 49.37 16.30
N TYR A 568 26.72 48.28 15.54
CA TYR A 568 27.67 47.91 14.51
C TYR A 568 27.78 49.02 13.44
N TYR A 569 26.66 49.50 12.91
CA TYR A 569 26.65 50.58 11.93
C TYR A 569 27.07 51.94 12.49
N SER A 570 26.70 52.26 13.74
CA SER A 570 27.15 53.48 14.42
C SER A 570 28.67 53.51 14.66
N SER A 571 29.29 52.35 14.89
CA SER A 571 30.74 52.23 15.15
C SER A 571 31.62 52.23 13.88
N SER A 572 31.07 51.86 12.72
CA SER A 572 31.84 51.55 11.49
C SER A 572 31.92 52.70 10.47
N GLY A 573 31.45 53.91 10.82
CA GLY A 573 31.60 55.10 9.96
C GLY A 573 31.11 56.44 10.52
N ALA A 574 30.53 56.51 11.72
CA ALA A 574 29.87 57.74 12.18
C ALA A 574 30.80 58.77 12.86
N ARG A 575 32.12 58.54 12.99
CA ARG A 575 33.01 59.53 13.62
C ARG A 575 33.36 60.73 12.70
N SER A 576 33.11 60.63 11.39
CA SER A 576 33.33 61.73 10.44
C SER A 576 32.09 62.59 10.18
N TYR A 577 30.88 62.13 10.54
CA TYR A 577 29.62 62.85 10.26
C TYR A 577 28.96 63.45 11.51
N LEU A 578 29.32 62.97 12.71
CA LEU A 578 28.76 63.41 14.00
C LEU A 578 29.29 64.75 14.53
N LYS A 579 30.18 65.45 13.82
CA LYS A 579 30.71 66.75 14.28
C LYS A 579 29.68 67.91 14.17
N ASN A 580 28.55 67.70 13.51
CA ASN A 580 27.47 68.70 13.36
C ASN A 580 26.21 68.32 14.16
N TYR A 581 26.39 67.99 15.43
CA TYR A 581 25.34 67.51 16.34
C TYR A 581 24.28 68.57 16.71
N HIS A 582 24.48 69.85 16.40
CA HIS A 582 23.55 70.92 16.78
C HIS A 582 22.33 71.15 15.86
N ARG A 583 22.06 70.30 14.87
CA ARG A 583 20.84 70.38 14.03
C ARG A 583 19.93 69.14 14.09
N PHE A 584 20.04 68.33 15.14
CA PHE A 584 19.43 66.99 15.20
C PHE A 584 17.94 66.94 15.65
N LEU A 585 17.25 68.07 15.78
CA LEU A 585 15.85 68.14 16.25
C LEU A 585 14.82 68.33 15.12
N ASN A 586 14.95 67.62 13.98
CA ASN A 586 13.89 67.68 12.95
C ASN A 586 13.58 66.32 12.30
N SER A 587 12.30 66.02 12.20
CA SER A 587 11.64 64.74 11.88
C SER A 587 11.88 64.17 10.47
N LYS A 588 12.82 64.72 9.70
CA LYS A 588 13.18 64.25 8.34
C LYS A 588 14.30 63.19 8.30
N VAL A 589 14.87 62.81 9.45
CA VAL A 589 16.02 61.89 9.53
C VAL A 589 15.64 60.41 9.28
N ILE A 590 14.45 59.96 9.69
CA ILE A 590 14.00 58.58 9.43
C ILE A 590 13.80 58.35 7.93
N ALA A 591 13.23 59.35 7.23
CA ALA A 591 13.08 59.33 5.78
C ALA A 591 14.43 59.31 5.05
N ASN A 592 15.43 60.07 5.53
CA ASN A 592 16.76 60.11 4.93
C ASN A 592 17.62 58.86 5.23
N TYR A 593 17.40 58.14 6.34
CA TYR A 593 18.04 56.85 6.60
C TYR A 593 17.43 55.71 5.77
N ALA A 594 16.10 55.71 5.61
CA ALA A 594 15.42 54.83 4.67
C ALA A 594 15.89 55.13 3.22
N TYR A 595 16.02 56.41 2.86
CA TYR A 595 16.55 56.84 1.57
C TYR A 595 18.04 56.49 1.41
N GLY A 596 18.84 56.52 2.47
CA GLY A 596 20.25 56.11 2.46
C GLY A 596 20.42 54.61 2.20
N MET A 597 19.59 53.78 2.85
CA MET A 597 19.53 52.33 2.66
C MET A 597 18.96 51.97 1.27
N PHE A 598 17.92 52.68 0.83
CA PHE A 598 17.36 52.59 -0.52
C PHE A 598 18.35 53.09 -1.59
N SER A 599 19.15 54.11 -1.30
CA SER A 599 20.21 54.62 -2.19
C SER A 599 21.39 53.65 -2.28
N LEU A 600 21.68 52.88 -1.22
CA LEU A 600 22.70 51.83 -1.22
C LEU A 600 22.24 50.61 -2.03
N ILE A 601 20.97 50.24 -1.91
CA ILE A 601 20.32 49.20 -2.73
C ILE A 601 20.30 49.65 -4.20
N THR A 602 19.89 50.87 -4.51
CA THR A 602 19.85 51.41 -5.88
C THR A 602 21.24 51.70 -6.48
N ARG A 603 22.24 52.13 -5.70
CA ARG A 603 23.66 52.20 -6.15
C ARG A 603 24.25 50.81 -6.41
N THR A 604 23.82 49.79 -5.69
CA THR A 604 24.23 48.40 -5.94
C THR A 604 23.55 47.81 -7.18
N ILE A 605 22.29 48.20 -7.44
CA ILE A 605 21.58 47.90 -8.71
C ILE A 605 22.23 48.62 -9.90
N LYS A 606 22.99 49.70 -9.66
CA LYS A 606 23.77 50.43 -10.68
C LYS A 606 24.99 49.63 -11.21
N TYR A 607 25.38 48.53 -10.58
CA TYR A 607 26.24 47.53 -11.20
C TYR A 607 25.40 46.64 -12.12
N LYS A 608 25.88 46.38 -13.35
CA LYS A 608 25.26 45.53 -14.38
C LYS A 608 24.80 44.17 -13.82
N LEU A 609 23.66 44.11 -13.13
CA LEU A 609 22.92 42.89 -12.85
C LEU A 609 22.57 42.33 -14.22
N ASN A 610 23.08 41.13 -14.50
CA ASN A 610 22.80 40.48 -15.77
C ASN A 610 21.29 40.26 -15.86
N LEU A 611 20.61 40.95 -16.77
CA LEU A 611 19.15 40.88 -16.94
C LEU A 611 18.68 39.42 -17.07
N VAL A 612 19.46 38.57 -17.76
CA VAL A 612 19.19 37.15 -17.91
C VAL A 612 19.16 36.41 -16.56
N LEU A 613 20.07 36.76 -15.65
CA LEU A 613 20.14 36.17 -14.31
C LEU A 613 18.94 36.57 -13.45
N VAL A 614 18.50 37.82 -13.52
CA VAL A 614 17.33 38.28 -12.78
C VAL A 614 16.08 37.60 -13.32
N LEU A 615 15.93 37.54 -14.65
CA LEU A 615 14.80 36.89 -15.30
C LEU A 615 14.73 35.39 -14.97
N ILE A 616 15.85 34.66 -15.01
CA ILE A 616 15.81 33.21 -14.72
C ILE A 616 15.42 32.91 -13.28
N ILE A 617 15.89 33.71 -12.31
CA ILE A 617 15.52 33.54 -10.90
C ILE A 617 14.04 33.88 -10.68
N LEU A 618 13.54 34.97 -11.27
CA LEU A 618 12.14 35.39 -11.13
C LEU A 618 11.18 34.40 -11.81
N LEU A 619 11.45 34.02 -13.07
CA LEU A 619 10.64 33.05 -13.79
C LEU A 619 10.70 31.67 -13.14
N GLY A 620 11.88 31.24 -12.68
CA GLY A 620 12.06 29.98 -11.97
C GLY A 620 11.33 29.95 -10.64
N THR A 621 11.33 31.07 -9.91
CA THR A 621 10.54 31.24 -8.68
C THR A 621 9.05 31.09 -8.98
N ILE A 622 8.52 31.82 -9.95
CA ILE A 622 7.11 31.72 -10.36
C ILE A 622 6.77 30.26 -10.71
N PHE A 623 7.62 29.60 -11.48
CA PHE A 623 7.41 28.22 -11.92
C PHE A 623 7.34 27.20 -10.77
N GLN A 624 8.25 27.28 -9.79
CA GLN A 624 8.26 26.38 -8.62
C GLN A 624 7.14 26.66 -7.59
N ILE A 625 6.45 27.79 -7.70
CA ILE A 625 5.32 28.14 -6.82
C ILE A 625 3.99 27.62 -7.38
N ILE A 626 3.91 27.35 -8.69
CA ILE A 626 2.68 26.88 -9.36
C ILE A 626 2.00 25.74 -8.59
N PRO A 627 2.72 24.69 -8.12
CA PRO A 627 2.06 23.56 -7.44
C PRO A 627 1.43 23.86 -6.08
N THR A 628 1.84 24.92 -5.39
CA THR A 628 1.37 25.21 -4.03
C THR A 628 0.41 26.39 -3.97
N PHE A 629 0.57 27.39 -4.84
CA PHE A 629 0.00 28.72 -4.67
C PHE A 629 -1.52 28.77 -4.45
N ARG A 630 -2.27 27.97 -5.22
CA ARG A 630 -3.73 27.97 -5.24
C ARG A 630 -4.36 27.21 -4.07
N SER A 631 -3.62 26.31 -3.45
CA SER A 631 -4.10 25.52 -2.31
C SER A 631 -4.48 26.43 -1.14
N GLY A 632 -5.60 26.11 -0.50
CA GLY A 632 -6.14 26.88 0.62
C GLY A 632 -6.73 28.26 0.25
N LEU A 633 -6.94 28.55 -1.05
CA LEU A 633 -7.73 29.70 -1.48
C LEU A 633 -9.23 29.39 -1.45
N THR A 634 -10.03 30.40 -1.19
CA THR A 634 -11.50 30.30 -1.16
C THR A 634 -12.13 30.79 -2.46
N TYR A 635 -12.99 29.95 -3.01
CA TYR A 635 -13.78 30.13 -4.22
C TYR A 635 -15.26 30.12 -3.85
N GLN A 636 -16.17 30.18 -4.84
CA GLN A 636 -17.61 30.15 -4.60
C GLN A 636 -18.07 28.82 -3.98
N TYR A 637 -17.48 27.70 -4.41
CA TYR A 637 -17.78 26.36 -3.88
C TYR A 637 -17.19 26.10 -2.48
N GLY A 638 -16.19 26.87 -2.05
CA GLY A 638 -15.47 26.62 -0.79
C GLY A 638 -13.94 26.74 -0.93
N MET A 639 -13.18 25.99 -0.14
CA MET A 639 -11.71 26.01 -0.12
C MET A 639 -11.14 24.86 -0.96
N GLY A 640 -10.29 25.15 -1.95
CA GLY A 640 -9.70 24.14 -2.84
C GLY A 640 -8.26 23.74 -2.48
N PHE A 641 -7.90 22.50 -2.79
CA PHE A 641 -6.55 21.94 -2.64
C PHE A 641 -6.09 21.22 -3.93
N TRP A 642 -4.82 21.40 -4.28
CA TRP A 642 -4.24 20.84 -5.51
C TRP A 642 -3.09 19.87 -5.21
N GLY A 643 -3.13 18.71 -5.88
CA GLY A 643 -2.11 17.68 -5.81
C GLY A 643 -1.85 17.21 -4.37
N PRO A 644 -0.58 16.96 -3.98
CA PRO A 644 -0.23 16.45 -2.65
C PRO A 644 -0.64 17.37 -1.49
N ASN A 645 -0.89 18.66 -1.74
CA ASN A 645 -1.32 19.60 -0.70
C ASN A 645 -2.68 19.22 -0.08
N THR A 646 -3.48 18.41 -0.77
CA THR A 646 -4.74 17.87 -0.26
C THR A 646 -4.55 17.03 0.99
N HIS A 647 -3.39 16.38 1.13
CA HIS A 647 -3.01 15.56 2.28
C HIS A 647 -1.88 16.24 3.07
N ASP A 648 -0.69 16.34 2.49
CA ASP A 648 0.53 16.82 3.17
C ASP A 648 0.42 18.30 3.60
N GLY A 649 -0.17 19.13 2.74
CA GLY A 649 -0.39 20.55 3.04
C GLY A 649 -1.37 20.75 4.20
N VAL A 650 -2.41 19.93 4.25
CA VAL A 650 -3.41 19.90 5.32
C VAL A 650 -2.80 19.39 6.62
N TRP A 651 -1.96 18.35 6.57
CA TRP A 651 -1.17 17.86 7.70
C TRP A 651 -0.29 18.97 8.30
N HIS A 652 0.49 19.68 7.46
CA HIS A 652 1.32 20.80 7.92
C HIS A 652 0.48 21.86 8.65
N MET A 653 -0.69 22.23 8.10
CA MET A 653 -1.59 23.18 8.77
C MET A 653 -2.09 22.67 10.13
N ALA A 654 -2.50 21.41 10.23
CA ALA A 654 -2.95 20.80 11.49
C ALA A 654 -1.83 20.82 12.54
N LEU A 655 -0.62 20.44 12.17
CA LEU A 655 0.53 20.42 13.06
C LEU A 655 0.95 21.83 13.52
N ILE A 656 0.99 22.81 12.60
CA ILE A 656 1.33 24.20 12.93
C ILE A 656 0.35 24.76 13.98
N ASN A 657 -0.95 24.48 13.83
CA ASN A 657 -1.97 24.91 14.80
C ASN A 657 -1.72 24.34 16.20
N GLN A 658 -1.17 23.11 16.31
CA GLN A 658 -0.83 22.53 17.61
C GLN A 658 0.49 23.09 18.18
N LEU A 659 1.51 23.32 17.34
CA LEU A 659 2.78 23.93 17.75
C LEU A 659 2.61 25.36 18.28
N MET A 660 1.61 26.08 17.76
CA MET A 660 1.20 27.39 18.28
C MET A 660 0.76 27.31 19.74
N LYS A 661 0.11 26.21 20.15
CA LYS A 661 -0.32 25.98 21.53
C LYS A 661 0.84 25.51 22.41
N SER A 662 1.46 24.38 22.08
CA SER A 662 2.51 23.76 22.90
C SER A 662 3.66 23.16 22.09
N VAL A 663 4.83 23.07 22.71
CA VAL A 663 5.99 22.34 22.19
C VAL A 663 6.55 21.48 23.33
N PRO A 664 6.67 20.14 23.17
CA PRO A 664 6.20 19.34 22.04
C PRO A 664 4.68 19.48 21.78
N ALA A 665 4.28 19.32 20.53
CA ALA A 665 2.86 19.36 20.16
C ALA A 665 2.18 18.05 20.57
N GLU A 666 0.94 18.15 21.04
CA GLU A 666 0.03 16.99 21.02
C GLU A 666 -0.22 16.60 19.56
N ASN A 667 -0.33 15.30 19.29
CA ASN A 667 -0.59 14.81 17.94
C ASN A 667 -1.97 15.32 17.49
N PRO A 668 -2.06 16.09 16.39
CA PRO A 668 -3.33 16.67 15.95
C PRO A 668 -4.35 15.60 15.55
N VAL A 669 -3.90 14.46 15.04
CA VAL A 669 -4.75 13.42 14.43
C VAL A 669 -4.88 12.16 15.27
N PHE A 670 -4.32 12.16 16.48
CA PHE A 670 -4.35 11.05 17.42
C PHE A 670 -4.29 11.59 18.86
N SER A 671 -5.42 12.10 19.34
CA SER A 671 -5.53 12.81 20.62
C SER A 671 -4.98 12.03 21.83
N GLY A 672 -4.56 12.74 22.86
CA GLY A 672 -4.03 12.15 24.10
C GLY A 672 -2.59 11.64 23.96
N THR A 673 -1.92 11.87 22.83
CA THR A 673 -0.51 11.49 22.63
C THR A 673 0.34 12.69 22.22
N ILE A 674 1.60 12.69 22.63
CA ILE A 674 2.58 13.67 22.17
C ILE A 674 3.10 13.21 20.80
N LEU A 675 3.27 14.14 19.86
CA LEU A 675 3.84 13.82 18.56
C LEU A 675 5.27 13.28 18.70
N LYS A 676 5.51 12.09 18.14
CA LYS A 676 6.82 11.43 18.06
C LYS A 676 7.11 11.01 16.63
N ASN A 677 8.38 10.66 16.36
CA ASN A 677 8.86 10.14 15.07
C ASN A 677 8.66 11.09 13.87
N TYR A 678 8.63 12.41 14.12
CA TYR A 678 8.42 13.44 13.09
C TYR A 678 9.36 14.65 13.24
N HIS A 679 9.75 15.25 12.11
CA HIS A 679 10.64 16.42 12.04
C HIS A 679 9.85 17.72 11.80
N PHE A 680 9.52 18.45 12.86
CA PHE A 680 8.57 19.57 12.80
C PHE A 680 9.22 20.96 12.77
N PHE A 681 10.53 21.14 12.54
CA PHE A 681 11.13 22.49 12.58
C PHE A 681 10.66 23.41 11.46
N TYR A 682 10.30 22.87 10.29
CA TYR A 682 9.64 23.68 9.27
C TYR A 682 8.30 24.22 9.80
N ASP A 683 7.46 23.33 10.33
CA ASP A 683 6.16 23.70 10.91
C ASP A 683 6.32 24.70 12.06
N LEU A 684 7.35 24.51 12.90
CA LEU A 684 7.67 25.40 14.00
C LEU A 684 8.15 26.78 13.53
N LEU A 685 8.86 26.87 12.41
CA LEU A 685 9.22 28.14 11.79
C LEU A 685 7.97 28.90 11.31
N ILE A 686 7.02 28.18 10.72
CA ILE A 686 5.73 28.79 10.33
C ILE A 686 4.95 29.23 11.56
N ALA A 687 4.90 28.41 12.61
CA ALA A 687 4.29 28.77 13.89
C ALA A 687 4.94 30.02 14.51
N ALA A 688 6.28 30.08 14.56
CA ALA A 688 7.00 31.26 15.05
C ALA A 688 6.63 32.53 14.27
N THR A 689 6.45 32.39 12.95
CA THR A 689 6.07 33.51 12.08
C THR A 689 4.63 33.94 12.31
N SER A 690 3.70 32.99 12.41
CA SER A 690 2.29 33.27 12.74
C SER A 690 2.10 33.76 14.19
N TYR A 691 3.07 33.53 15.08
CA TYR A 691 3.09 34.08 16.43
C TYR A 691 3.62 35.51 16.45
N LEU A 692 4.63 35.80 15.63
CA LEU A 692 5.28 37.11 15.53
C LEU A 692 4.59 38.08 14.56
N SER A 693 3.70 37.57 13.71
CA SER A 693 2.92 38.33 12.73
C SER A 693 1.46 37.88 12.75
N SER A 694 0.55 38.69 12.24
CA SER A 694 -0.88 38.39 12.12
C SER A 694 -1.23 37.64 10.83
N ILE A 695 -0.25 36.99 10.19
CA ILE A 695 -0.42 36.35 8.90
C ILE A 695 -1.02 34.95 9.07
N PRO A 696 -2.11 34.60 8.35
CA PRO A 696 -2.69 33.26 8.42
C PRO A 696 -1.73 32.14 8.01
N VAL A 697 -1.77 31.02 8.72
CA VAL A 697 -0.96 29.80 8.44
C VAL A 697 -1.09 29.36 6.98
N VAL A 698 -2.30 29.38 6.41
CA VAL A 698 -2.56 29.00 5.02
C VAL A 698 -1.79 29.86 3.99
N ASP A 699 -1.61 31.16 4.26
CA ASP A 699 -0.83 32.05 3.40
C ASP A 699 0.68 31.77 3.53
N LEU A 700 1.14 31.48 4.75
CA LEU A 700 2.54 31.18 5.03
C LEU A 700 2.99 29.89 4.35
N VAL A 701 2.19 28.82 4.47
CA VAL A 701 2.50 27.49 3.92
C VAL A 701 2.48 27.49 2.39
N PHE A 702 1.43 28.00 1.76
CA PHE A 702 1.22 27.83 0.32
C PHE A 702 1.80 28.94 -0.57
N ARG A 703 2.08 30.12 -0.02
CA ARG A 703 2.45 31.31 -0.83
C ARG A 703 3.77 31.93 -0.36
N PHE A 704 3.84 32.43 0.86
CA PHE A 704 4.97 33.29 1.27
C PHE A 704 6.29 32.53 1.43
N TYR A 705 6.32 31.41 2.16
CA TYR A 705 7.55 30.62 2.30
C TYR A 705 8.00 29.95 1.00
N PRO A 706 7.11 29.37 0.17
CA PRO A 706 7.48 28.87 -1.15
C PRO A 706 8.19 29.91 -2.03
N VAL A 707 7.71 31.16 -2.02
CA VAL A 707 8.37 32.28 -2.73
C VAL A 707 9.77 32.54 -2.18
N VAL A 708 9.89 32.69 -0.85
CA VAL A 708 11.17 32.97 -0.21
C VAL A 708 12.18 31.85 -0.46
N PHE A 709 11.76 30.58 -0.33
CA PHE A 709 12.64 29.45 -0.53
C PHE A 709 13.15 29.37 -1.97
N SER A 710 12.26 29.56 -2.94
CA SER A 710 12.64 29.55 -4.36
C SER A 710 13.57 30.70 -4.73
N LEU A 711 13.36 31.91 -4.19
CA LEU A 711 14.26 33.06 -4.40
C LEU A 711 15.64 32.84 -3.76
N LEU A 712 15.67 32.33 -2.53
CA LEU A 712 16.92 32.01 -1.83
C LEU A 712 17.68 30.87 -2.52
N LEU A 713 16.96 29.88 -3.09
CA LEU A 713 17.55 28.78 -3.84
C LEU A 713 18.35 29.31 -5.03
N GLY A 714 17.76 30.15 -5.88
CA GLY A 714 18.45 30.69 -7.07
C GLY A 714 19.61 31.62 -6.72
N THR A 715 19.39 32.53 -5.76
CA THR A 715 20.44 33.48 -5.35
C THR A 715 21.64 32.76 -4.70
N GLY A 716 21.39 31.83 -3.78
CA GLY A 716 22.43 31.03 -3.13
C GLY A 716 23.20 30.15 -4.11
N SER A 717 22.50 29.51 -5.05
CA SER A 717 23.09 28.62 -6.05
C SER A 717 23.95 29.37 -7.07
N TYR A 718 23.49 30.54 -7.55
CA TYR A 718 24.27 31.39 -8.46
C TYR A 718 25.65 31.70 -7.89
N TYR A 719 25.69 32.24 -6.67
CA TYR A 719 26.95 32.59 -6.03
C TYR A 719 27.78 31.35 -5.68
N LEU A 720 27.16 30.20 -5.42
CA LEU A 720 27.88 28.98 -5.15
C LEU A 720 28.66 28.52 -6.40
N VAL A 721 28.01 28.50 -7.57
CA VAL A 721 28.66 28.16 -8.85
C VAL A 721 29.80 29.14 -9.14
N MET A 722 29.56 30.45 -9.00
CA MET A 722 30.59 31.46 -9.22
C MET A 722 31.81 31.24 -8.30
N ARG A 723 31.60 31.04 -6.99
CA ARG A 723 32.70 30.82 -6.05
C ARG A 723 33.45 29.51 -6.26
N LEU A 724 32.77 28.46 -6.71
CA LEU A 724 33.39 27.16 -6.98
C LEU A 724 34.27 27.17 -8.24
N PHE A 725 33.84 27.85 -9.31
CA PHE A 725 34.40 27.63 -10.65
C PHE A 725 34.98 28.87 -11.35
N GLU A 726 34.70 30.09 -10.87
CA GLU A 726 35.20 31.32 -11.53
C GLU A 726 36.72 31.35 -11.64
N LYS A 727 37.43 30.98 -10.56
CA LYS A 727 38.90 30.93 -10.56
C LYS A 727 39.47 29.94 -11.58
N GLN A 728 38.76 28.84 -11.84
CA GLN A 728 39.25 27.76 -12.70
C GLN A 728 38.92 27.97 -14.18
N MET A 729 37.78 28.60 -14.49
CA MET A 729 37.25 28.71 -15.86
C MET A 729 37.18 30.13 -16.39
N GLY A 730 37.42 31.14 -15.55
CA GLY A 730 37.23 32.55 -15.87
C GLY A 730 35.76 32.99 -15.74
N ASN A 731 35.57 34.30 -15.52
CA ASN A 731 34.27 34.91 -15.21
C ASN A 731 33.18 34.60 -16.27
N THR A 732 33.49 34.71 -17.56
CA THR A 732 32.50 34.50 -18.64
C THR A 732 31.99 33.06 -18.67
N ARG A 733 32.89 32.06 -18.62
CA ARG A 733 32.49 30.65 -18.65
C ARG A 733 31.75 30.25 -17.37
N ALA A 734 32.16 30.78 -16.22
CA ALA A 734 31.49 30.54 -14.94
C ALA A 734 30.08 31.14 -14.90
N LYS A 735 29.87 32.33 -15.48
CA LYS A 735 28.53 32.92 -15.63
C LYS A 735 27.61 32.08 -16.50
N VAL A 736 28.11 31.59 -17.63
CA VAL A 736 27.34 30.66 -18.50
C VAL A 736 27.00 29.38 -17.73
N ALA A 737 27.97 28.81 -17.02
CA ALA A 737 27.73 27.63 -16.18
C ALA A 737 26.64 27.90 -15.14
N ALA A 738 26.69 29.05 -14.45
CA ALA A 738 25.70 29.42 -13.45
C ALA A 738 24.29 29.57 -14.05
N ILE A 739 24.15 30.15 -15.25
CA ILE A 739 22.85 30.27 -15.93
C ILE A 739 22.26 28.89 -16.22
N PHE A 740 23.04 27.96 -16.80
CA PHE A 740 22.54 26.62 -17.09
C PHE A 740 22.29 25.79 -15.82
N SER A 741 23.10 25.95 -14.77
CA SER A 741 22.83 25.35 -13.47
C SER A 741 21.49 25.83 -12.89
N LEU A 742 21.24 27.15 -12.90
CA LEU A 742 19.97 27.70 -12.44
C LEU A 742 18.79 27.23 -13.28
N TYR A 743 18.96 27.16 -14.60
CA TYR A 743 17.93 26.63 -15.49
C TYR A 743 17.54 25.20 -15.09
N LEU A 744 18.53 24.35 -14.82
CA LEU A 744 18.26 22.98 -14.39
C LEU A 744 17.67 22.91 -12.98
N ILE A 745 18.11 23.76 -12.05
CA ILE A 745 17.58 23.80 -10.68
C ILE A 745 16.09 24.15 -10.66
N TYR A 746 15.64 25.05 -11.53
CA TYR A 746 14.25 25.49 -11.56
C TYR A 746 13.36 24.65 -12.46
N PHE A 747 13.87 24.24 -13.62
CA PHE A 747 13.02 23.72 -14.69
C PHE A 747 13.29 22.26 -15.05
N ALA A 748 14.42 21.66 -14.66
CA ALA A 748 14.74 20.30 -15.12
C ALA A 748 13.77 19.23 -14.62
N GLY A 749 13.33 18.37 -15.55
CA GLY A 749 12.57 17.16 -15.26
C GLY A 749 13.40 15.87 -15.37
N SER A 750 12.72 14.74 -15.14
CA SER A 750 13.25 13.39 -15.40
C SER A 750 13.12 13.02 -16.88
N PHE A 751 13.67 11.87 -17.29
CA PHE A 751 13.34 11.25 -18.58
C PHE A 751 12.01 10.49 -18.56
N GLY A 752 11.17 10.67 -17.54
CA GLY A 752 9.87 9.99 -17.44
C GLY A 752 8.94 10.30 -18.60
N TRP A 753 9.09 11.47 -19.23
CA TRP A 753 8.34 11.81 -20.45
C TRP A 753 8.62 10.86 -21.61
N ILE A 754 9.81 10.22 -21.67
CA ILE A 754 10.12 9.21 -22.69
C ILE A 754 9.31 7.95 -22.41
N VAL A 755 9.28 7.52 -21.15
CA VAL A 755 8.54 6.33 -20.71
C VAL A 755 7.05 6.49 -20.99
N GLU A 756 6.47 7.61 -20.56
CA GLU A 756 5.05 7.89 -20.74
C GLU A 756 4.68 8.01 -22.23
N PHE A 757 5.53 8.66 -23.02
CA PHE A 757 5.30 8.79 -24.46
C PHE A 757 5.37 7.44 -25.19
N LEU A 758 6.26 6.55 -24.77
CA LEU A 758 6.34 5.19 -25.32
C LEU A 758 5.13 4.34 -24.91
N ARG A 759 4.58 4.54 -23.71
CA ARG A 759 3.45 3.76 -23.16
C ARG A 759 2.10 4.27 -23.67
N GLU A 760 1.83 5.56 -23.54
CA GLU A 760 0.48 6.15 -23.66
C GLU A 760 0.39 7.22 -24.74
N ARG A 761 1.48 7.50 -25.48
CA ARG A 761 1.54 8.51 -26.54
C ARG A 761 1.21 9.94 -26.10
N HIS A 762 1.29 10.22 -24.79
CA HIS A 762 1.29 11.58 -24.26
C HIS A 762 2.57 11.82 -23.44
N PHE A 763 2.84 13.09 -23.13
CA PHE A 763 3.96 13.42 -22.25
C PHE A 763 3.48 13.47 -20.79
N GLY A 764 4.32 13.02 -19.86
CA GLY A 764 4.05 13.01 -18.42
C GLY A 764 5.18 12.33 -17.63
N GLY A 765 4.84 11.63 -16.55
CA GLY A 765 5.74 10.70 -15.88
C GLY A 765 6.78 11.30 -14.93
N GLU A 766 6.50 12.40 -14.24
CA GLU A 766 7.49 13.03 -13.31
C GLU A 766 8.12 12.04 -12.35
N SER A 767 7.27 11.26 -11.68
CA SER A 767 7.65 10.26 -10.70
C SER A 767 7.68 8.83 -11.27
N ALA A 768 7.81 8.68 -12.61
CA ALA A 768 7.97 7.37 -13.25
C ALA A 768 9.17 6.59 -12.66
N PHE A 769 10.20 7.33 -12.22
CA PHE A 769 11.40 6.79 -11.57
C PHE A 769 11.41 7.07 -10.04
N TRP A 770 10.24 7.26 -9.43
CA TRP A 770 9.98 7.62 -8.02
C TRP A 770 10.34 9.03 -7.55
N VAL A 771 11.38 9.67 -8.09
CA VAL A 771 11.85 10.96 -7.57
C VAL A 771 11.07 12.12 -8.20
N ASN A 772 10.49 13.00 -7.37
CA ASN A 772 9.89 14.25 -7.84
C ASN A 772 10.95 15.24 -8.35
N GLN A 773 10.55 16.15 -9.23
CA GLN A 773 11.45 16.99 -10.01
C GLN A 773 11.42 18.45 -9.59
N ALA A 774 12.15 19.31 -10.31
CA ALA A 774 12.42 20.70 -9.91
C ALA A 774 11.15 21.52 -9.65
N VAL A 775 10.09 21.31 -10.43
CA VAL A 775 8.79 21.99 -10.27
C VAL A 775 8.16 21.71 -8.90
N SER A 776 8.34 20.50 -8.38
CA SER A 776 7.75 20.00 -7.13
C SER A 776 8.56 20.38 -5.88
N PHE A 777 9.57 21.25 -6.01
CA PHE A 777 10.46 21.67 -4.92
C PHE A 777 9.71 22.13 -3.66
N ASN A 778 8.67 22.95 -3.83
CA ASN A 778 7.90 23.49 -2.70
C ASN A 778 6.78 22.57 -2.19
N LEU A 779 6.53 21.43 -2.84
CA LEU A 779 5.59 20.42 -2.30
C LEU A 779 6.15 19.72 -1.05
N ASN A 780 7.46 19.81 -0.83
CA ASN A 780 8.13 19.34 0.39
C ASN A 780 8.90 20.49 1.05
N PRO A 781 8.19 21.40 1.74
CA PRO A 781 8.82 22.56 2.36
C PRO A 781 9.93 22.23 3.38
N PRO A 782 9.84 21.17 4.19
CA PRO A 782 10.94 20.70 5.04
C PRO A 782 12.24 20.45 4.26
N PHE A 783 12.14 19.81 3.08
CA PHE A 783 13.27 19.62 2.18
C PHE A 783 13.76 20.96 1.58
N ALA A 784 12.85 21.85 1.21
CA ALA A 784 13.21 23.13 0.60
C ALA A 784 14.15 23.94 1.51
N ILE A 785 13.82 24.09 2.80
CA ILE A 785 14.70 24.80 3.76
C ILE A 785 15.98 24.02 4.09
N SER A 786 15.93 22.69 4.17
CA SER A 786 17.13 21.89 4.44
C SER A 786 18.17 22.04 3.32
N LEU A 787 17.71 22.15 2.06
CA LEU A 787 18.57 22.41 0.91
C LEU A 787 19.23 23.79 0.99
N LEU A 788 18.49 24.83 1.39
CA LEU A 788 19.06 26.18 1.58
C LEU A 788 20.15 26.20 2.65
N ILE A 789 19.92 25.49 3.77
CA ILE A 789 20.93 25.33 4.82
C ILE A 789 22.17 24.62 4.27
N MET A 790 22.01 23.55 3.48
CA MET A 790 23.12 22.86 2.82
C MET A 790 23.93 23.79 1.88
N ILE A 791 23.25 24.68 1.16
CA ILE A 791 23.89 25.69 0.29
C ILE A 791 24.68 26.71 1.13
N VAL A 792 24.13 27.19 2.24
CA VAL A 792 24.86 28.07 3.17
C VAL A 792 26.08 27.36 3.75
N LEU A 793 25.96 26.12 4.18
CA LEU A 793 27.09 25.33 4.68
C LEU A 793 28.20 25.21 3.63
N SER A 794 27.83 25.00 2.36
CA SER A 794 28.77 24.99 1.23
C SER A 794 29.49 26.33 1.06
N HIS A 795 28.79 27.45 1.23
CA HIS A 795 29.38 28.80 1.21
C HIS A 795 30.33 29.07 2.38
N ILE A 796 30.03 28.55 3.56
CA ILE A 796 30.87 28.68 4.77
C ILE A 796 32.14 27.84 4.60
N LEU A 797 32.05 26.61 4.08
CA LEU A 797 33.22 25.75 3.79
C LEU A 797 34.19 26.37 2.77
N LEU A 798 33.67 27.23 1.88
CA LEU A 798 34.46 28.01 0.92
C LEU A 798 35.11 29.28 1.52
N SER A 799 34.83 29.62 2.78
CA SER A 799 35.40 30.81 3.44
C SER A 799 36.82 30.56 3.97
N SER A 800 37.64 31.61 4.01
CA SER A 800 39.07 31.55 4.36
C SER A 800 39.35 31.36 5.86
N ASP A 801 38.42 31.76 6.74
CA ASP A 801 38.61 31.66 8.20
C ASP A 801 37.63 30.66 8.84
N LYS A 802 38.05 29.40 8.82
CA LYS A 802 37.24 28.25 9.27
C LYS A 802 36.90 28.26 10.77
N LYS A 803 37.63 29.04 11.59
CA LYS A 803 37.40 29.11 13.05
C LYS A 803 36.27 30.06 13.41
N LYS A 804 36.10 31.18 12.70
CA LYS A 804 35.09 32.20 13.02
C LYS A 804 33.64 31.80 12.73
N GLY A 805 33.42 30.77 11.91
CA GLY A 805 32.08 30.27 11.56
C GLY A 805 31.68 28.93 12.21
N GLY A 806 32.60 28.25 12.91
CA GLY A 806 32.39 26.85 13.30
C GLY A 806 31.19 26.59 14.22
N LEU A 807 30.87 27.51 15.14
CA LEU A 807 29.70 27.38 16.03
C LEU A 807 28.39 27.47 15.23
N ILE A 808 28.32 28.41 14.28
CA ILE A 808 27.15 28.59 13.42
C ILE A 808 26.99 27.37 12.49
N THR A 809 28.09 26.86 11.95
CA THR A 809 28.10 25.59 11.21
C THR A 809 27.54 24.45 12.05
N ALA A 810 27.97 24.33 13.33
CA ALA A 810 27.49 23.29 14.22
C ALA A 810 26.00 23.41 14.53
N VAL A 811 25.49 24.64 14.74
CA VAL A 811 24.06 24.89 14.95
C VAL A 811 23.23 24.56 13.71
N LEU A 812 23.67 25.00 12.52
CA LEU A 812 22.98 24.71 11.27
C LEU A 812 22.90 23.20 11.00
N ILE A 813 24.00 22.48 11.18
CA ILE A 813 24.03 21.03 10.93
C ILE A 813 23.25 20.27 12.01
N GLY A 814 23.36 20.66 13.28
CA GLY A 814 22.60 20.01 14.35
C GLY A 814 21.09 20.18 14.17
N THR A 815 20.63 21.36 13.73
CA THR A 815 19.21 21.63 13.47
C THR A 815 18.68 21.02 12.17
N LEU A 816 19.54 20.64 11.22
CA LEU A 816 19.11 19.99 9.97
C LEU A 816 18.32 18.70 10.23
N MET A 817 18.67 17.92 11.25
CA MET A 817 17.93 16.69 11.59
C MET A 817 16.46 16.95 11.91
N SER A 818 16.14 18.12 12.47
CA SER A 818 14.78 18.51 12.83
C SER A 818 14.05 19.25 11.72
N PHE A 819 14.77 19.86 10.77
CA PHE A 819 14.17 20.40 9.55
C PHE A 819 13.87 19.31 8.53
N LYS A 820 14.85 18.45 8.25
CA LYS A 820 14.68 17.28 7.38
C LYS A 820 15.73 16.22 7.70
N SER A 821 15.31 15.14 8.35
CA SER A 821 16.20 14.05 8.79
C SER A 821 17.05 13.48 7.65
N TYR A 822 16.49 13.28 6.44
CA TYR A 822 17.24 12.74 5.30
C TYR A 822 18.43 13.62 4.90
N THR A 823 18.23 14.93 4.75
CA THR A 823 19.32 15.87 4.45
C THR A 823 20.30 15.98 5.63
N GLY A 824 19.79 15.96 6.86
CA GLY A 824 20.60 16.00 8.07
C GLY A 824 21.58 14.83 8.17
N ILE A 825 21.11 13.60 7.92
CA ILE A 825 21.94 12.38 7.91
C ILE A 825 23.06 12.51 6.87
N LEU A 826 22.73 12.93 5.65
CA LEU A 826 23.71 13.10 4.58
C LEU A 826 24.79 14.14 4.92
N VAL A 827 24.39 15.29 5.47
CA VAL A 827 25.30 16.37 5.84
C VAL A 827 26.17 16.02 7.05
N LEU A 828 25.60 15.36 8.06
CA LEU A 828 26.35 14.87 9.23
C LEU A 828 27.40 13.84 8.81
N ALA A 829 27.04 12.88 7.96
CA ALA A 829 27.98 11.89 7.43
C ALA A 829 29.09 12.55 6.61
N ALA A 830 28.74 13.50 5.72
CA ALA A 830 29.71 14.23 4.93
C ALA A 830 30.68 15.06 5.78
N LEU A 831 30.18 15.73 6.83
CA LEU A 831 31.03 16.47 7.76
C LEU A 831 31.97 15.54 8.54
N ALA A 832 31.48 14.39 9.01
CA ALA A 832 32.30 13.40 9.71
C ALA A 832 33.44 12.90 8.81
N VAL A 833 33.16 12.58 7.54
CA VAL A 833 34.20 12.18 6.57
C VAL A 833 35.20 13.32 6.33
N VAL A 834 34.74 14.56 6.15
CA VAL A 834 35.63 15.73 6.00
C VAL A 834 36.51 15.91 7.24
N ALA A 835 35.96 15.73 8.44
CA ALA A 835 36.71 15.81 9.70
C ALA A 835 37.78 14.71 9.80
N VAL A 836 37.44 13.46 9.51
CA VAL A 836 38.37 12.32 9.52
C VAL A 836 39.49 12.53 8.50
N VAL A 837 39.16 12.92 7.26
CA VAL A 837 40.18 13.15 6.23
C VAL A 837 41.12 14.31 6.60
N ASN A 838 40.59 15.40 7.15
CA ASN A 838 41.42 16.52 7.62
C ASN A 838 42.29 16.15 8.82
N LEU A 839 41.78 15.31 9.72
CA LEU A 839 42.53 14.78 10.85
C LEU A 839 43.70 13.91 10.38
N LEU A 840 43.41 12.92 9.53
CA LEU A 840 44.38 11.91 9.10
C LEU A 840 45.41 12.46 8.09
N LYS A 841 44.96 13.18 7.05
CA LYS A 841 45.84 13.65 5.97
C LYS A 841 46.46 15.01 6.24
N ARG A 842 45.75 15.91 6.94
CA ARG A 842 46.14 17.33 7.05
C ARG A 842 46.45 17.77 8.48
N ARG A 843 46.31 16.87 9.47
CA ARG A 843 46.52 17.12 10.91
C ARG A 843 45.74 18.36 11.42
N ASN A 844 44.57 18.63 10.84
CA ASN A 844 43.72 19.77 11.20
C ASN A 844 42.47 19.34 11.96
N TYR A 845 42.40 19.73 13.23
CA TYR A 845 41.32 19.36 14.16
C TYR A 845 40.09 20.28 14.10
N SER A 846 40.11 21.32 13.26
CA SER A 846 39.06 22.35 13.24
C SER A 846 37.68 21.79 12.90
N TYR A 847 37.57 20.71 12.14
CA TYR A 847 36.29 20.08 11.79
C TYR A 847 35.83 19.05 12.82
N CYS A 848 36.74 18.51 13.65
CA CYS A 848 36.40 17.48 14.64
C CYS A 848 35.44 18.02 15.70
N TRP A 849 35.72 19.20 16.27
CA TRP A 849 34.84 19.81 17.26
C TRP A 849 33.52 20.27 16.64
N ILE A 850 33.53 20.75 15.40
CA ILE A 850 32.30 21.13 14.68
C ILE A 850 31.42 19.89 14.48
N SER A 851 32.01 18.78 14.02
CA SER A 851 31.30 17.51 13.86
C SER A 851 30.72 17.01 15.18
N LEU A 852 31.52 17.03 16.26
CA LEU A 852 31.08 16.61 17.58
C LEU A 852 29.92 17.47 18.11
N LEU A 853 30.04 18.80 18.08
CA LEU A 853 28.95 19.68 18.52
C LEU A 853 27.69 19.53 17.67
N SER A 854 27.85 19.35 16.35
CA SER A 854 26.72 19.10 15.44
C SER A 854 25.99 17.80 15.83
N MET A 855 26.75 16.73 16.09
CA MET A 855 26.20 15.44 16.51
C MET A 855 25.51 15.51 17.87
N ILE A 856 26.10 16.21 18.85
CA ILE A 856 25.48 16.40 20.18
C ILE A 856 24.15 17.15 20.04
N LEU A 857 24.13 18.26 19.29
CA LEU A 857 22.91 19.03 19.09
C LEU A 857 21.85 18.23 18.31
N ALA A 858 22.25 17.54 17.24
CA ALA A 858 21.36 16.66 16.48
C ALA A 858 20.78 15.55 17.35
N PHE A 859 21.61 14.91 18.19
CA PHE A 859 21.18 13.85 19.10
C PHE A 859 20.20 14.38 20.16
N TRP A 860 20.48 15.54 20.76
CA TRP A 860 19.59 16.18 21.74
C TRP A 860 18.22 16.53 21.13
N LEU A 861 18.21 17.03 19.89
CA LEU A 861 16.97 17.34 19.17
C LEU A 861 16.23 16.08 18.70
N LEU A 862 16.94 14.98 18.44
CA LEU A 862 16.35 13.72 18.00
C LEU A 862 15.73 12.96 19.17
N ILE A 863 16.45 12.80 20.28
CA ILE A 863 15.97 12.03 21.44
C ILE A 863 14.72 12.63 22.08
N SER A 864 14.55 13.96 22.00
CA SER A 864 13.34 14.63 22.48
C SER A 864 12.09 14.28 21.66
N ASN A 865 12.26 13.88 20.40
CA ASN A 865 11.18 13.69 19.42
C ASN A 865 11.04 12.24 18.91
N PHE A 866 11.87 11.31 19.38
CA PHE A 866 11.92 9.92 18.90
C PHE A 866 11.42 8.93 19.96
N GLU A 867 10.79 7.84 19.52
CA GLU A 867 10.38 6.73 20.38
C GLU A 867 11.37 5.55 20.27
N ILE A 868 11.98 5.17 21.39
CA ILE A 868 13.00 4.12 21.47
C ILE A 868 12.35 2.75 21.19
N GLY A 869 12.84 2.03 20.18
CA GLY A 869 12.38 0.68 19.81
C GLY A 869 11.67 0.58 18.45
N SER A 870 11.34 1.70 17.81
CA SER A 870 10.75 1.71 16.47
C SER A 870 11.81 1.47 15.38
N SER A 871 11.63 0.42 14.56
CA SER A 871 12.46 0.20 13.37
C SER A 871 11.99 1.11 12.24
N LEU A 872 12.52 2.34 12.18
CA LEU A 872 12.14 3.31 11.14
C LEU A 872 12.75 3.01 9.77
N VAL A 873 13.93 2.38 9.71
CA VAL A 873 14.63 2.11 8.46
C VAL A 873 14.83 0.61 8.29
N ILE A 874 14.37 0.09 7.15
CA ILE A 874 14.43 -1.31 6.78
C ILE A 874 15.50 -1.46 5.69
N PHE A 875 16.42 -2.40 5.88
CA PHE A 875 17.36 -2.78 4.83
C PHE A 875 16.63 -3.61 3.77
N ALA A 876 16.38 -2.99 2.61
CA ALA A 876 15.63 -3.56 1.50
C ALA A 876 16.34 -3.17 0.18
N PRO A 877 17.47 -3.82 -0.12
CA PRO A 877 18.28 -3.44 -1.28
C PRO A 877 17.49 -3.58 -2.57
N PHE A 878 17.65 -2.61 -3.47
CA PHE A 878 17.01 -2.50 -4.77
C PHE A 878 15.49 -2.34 -4.79
N TRP A 879 14.84 -2.15 -3.63
CA TRP A 879 13.38 -2.05 -3.56
C TRP A 879 12.78 -1.02 -4.54
N PHE A 880 13.32 0.21 -4.57
CA PHE A 880 12.85 1.25 -5.50
C PHE A 880 13.13 0.93 -6.97
N ILE A 881 14.22 0.22 -7.25
CA ILE A 881 14.62 -0.16 -8.61
C ILE A 881 13.69 -1.26 -9.12
N HIS A 882 13.39 -2.25 -8.29
CA HIS A 882 12.45 -3.31 -8.63
C HIS A 882 11.03 -2.77 -8.76
N SER A 883 10.54 -2.03 -7.78
CA SER A 883 9.17 -1.48 -7.81
C SER A 883 8.95 -0.51 -8.96
N MET A 884 9.98 0.25 -9.37
CA MET A 884 9.92 1.09 -10.57
C MET A 884 9.65 0.28 -11.85
N VAL A 885 10.33 -0.87 -12.01
CA VAL A 885 10.21 -1.74 -13.19
C VAL A 885 8.93 -2.58 -13.13
N ASP A 886 8.58 -3.08 -11.95
CA ASP A 886 7.48 -4.01 -11.74
C ASP A 886 6.11 -3.33 -11.75
N SER A 887 6.01 -2.06 -11.32
CA SER A 887 4.71 -1.37 -11.17
C SER A 887 4.23 -0.73 -12.49
N PRO A 888 3.01 -1.02 -12.97
CA PRO A 888 2.49 -0.50 -14.24
C PRO A 888 2.38 1.03 -14.32
N ASP A 889 2.14 1.70 -13.19
CA ASP A 889 2.04 3.16 -13.05
C ASP A 889 3.40 3.88 -13.07
N ARG A 890 4.51 3.13 -13.01
CA ARG A 890 5.89 3.65 -12.99
C ARG A 890 6.55 3.47 -14.36
N VAL A 891 7.71 2.82 -14.42
CA VAL A 891 8.30 2.41 -15.71
C VAL A 891 7.55 1.21 -16.28
N GLY A 892 7.07 0.30 -15.44
CA GLY A 892 6.16 -0.78 -15.84
C GLY A 892 6.70 -1.68 -16.95
N TRP A 893 8.02 -1.94 -16.98
CA TRP A 893 8.65 -2.73 -18.03
C TRP A 893 8.55 -4.23 -17.71
N VAL A 894 7.36 -4.80 -17.94
CA VAL A 894 7.02 -6.20 -17.64
C VAL A 894 8.05 -7.20 -18.19
N ARG A 895 8.56 -7.01 -19.42
CA ARG A 895 9.60 -7.89 -19.99
C ARG A 895 10.90 -7.89 -19.18
N LEU A 896 11.32 -6.74 -18.66
CA LEU A 896 12.52 -6.62 -17.82
C LEU A 896 12.29 -7.25 -16.45
N SER A 897 11.09 -7.08 -15.88
CA SER A 897 10.66 -7.74 -14.65
C SER A 897 10.70 -9.28 -14.79
N LEU A 898 10.07 -9.82 -15.84
CA LEU A 898 10.07 -11.25 -16.15
C LEU A 898 11.48 -11.78 -16.43
N ALA A 899 12.33 -11.02 -17.14
CA ALA A 899 13.71 -11.42 -17.40
C ALA A 899 14.51 -11.56 -16.09
N ARG A 900 14.31 -10.65 -15.13
CA ARG A 900 14.92 -10.71 -13.80
C ARG A 900 14.45 -11.93 -13.02
N THR A 901 13.13 -12.11 -12.84
CA THR A 901 12.57 -13.22 -12.05
C THR A 901 12.85 -14.58 -12.68
N SER A 902 12.67 -14.73 -13.99
CA SER A 902 12.99 -15.97 -14.72
C SER A 902 14.47 -16.33 -14.64
N SER A 903 15.37 -15.36 -14.83
CA SER A 903 16.82 -15.61 -14.75
C SER A 903 17.26 -16.00 -13.35
N GLN A 904 16.63 -15.43 -12.31
CA GLN A 904 16.89 -15.81 -10.92
C GLN A 904 16.43 -17.25 -10.64
N THR A 905 15.21 -17.61 -11.06
CA THR A 905 14.66 -18.95 -10.87
C THR A 905 15.45 -20.03 -11.62
N LEU A 906 15.92 -19.72 -12.83
CA LEU A 906 16.71 -20.63 -13.67
C LEU A 906 18.22 -20.64 -13.35
N GLY A 907 18.69 -19.85 -12.39
CA GLY A 907 20.12 -19.74 -12.05
C GLY A 907 20.99 -19.09 -13.15
N ALA A 908 20.39 -18.35 -14.08
CA ALA A 908 21.06 -17.68 -15.20
C ALA A 908 21.69 -16.33 -14.76
N TRP A 909 22.69 -16.39 -13.88
CA TRP A 909 23.29 -15.21 -13.23
C TRP A 909 23.75 -14.08 -14.16
N PRO A 910 24.36 -14.32 -15.33
CA PRO A 910 24.73 -13.22 -16.24
C PRO A 910 23.54 -12.41 -16.74
N LYS A 911 22.41 -13.07 -17.03
CA LYS A 911 21.17 -12.40 -17.45
C LYS A 911 20.51 -11.66 -16.30
N PHE A 912 20.56 -12.24 -15.10
CA PHE A 912 20.10 -11.58 -13.88
C PHE A 912 20.90 -10.29 -13.61
N PHE A 913 22.24 -10.35 -13.60
CA PHE A 913 23.07 -9.16 -13.38
C PHE A 913 22.92 -8.11 -14.48
N LEU A 914 22.70 -8.54 -15.73
CA LEU A 914 22.38 -7.62 -16.81
C LEU A 914 21.05 -6.90 -16.56
N ALA A 915 20.00 -7.63 -16.18
CA ALA A 915 18.69 -7.05 -15.87
C ALA A 915 18.77 -6.06 -14.69
N GLU A 916 19.50 -6.42 -13.63
CA GLU A 916 19.74 -5.53 -12.48
C GLU A 916 20.53 -4.28 -12.87
N THR A 917 21.58 -4.44 -13.70
CA THR A 917 22.40 -3.31 -14.17
C THR A 917 21.58 -2.35 -15.05
N VAL A 918 20.77 -2.89 -15.96
CA VAL A 918 19.86 -2.10 -16.78
C VAL A 918 18.84 -1.36 -15.90
N SER A 919 18.24 -2.05 -14.93
CA SER A 919 17.26 -1.44 -14.02
C SER A 919 17.87 -0.31 -13.18
N LEU A 920 19.08 -0.51 -12.64
CA LEU A 920 19.80 0.52 -11.91
C LEU A 920 20.18 1.72 -12.79
N PHE A 921 20.63 1.45 -14.02
CA PHE A 921 20.92 2.52 -14.99
C PHE A 921 19.68 3.33 -15.32
N LEU A 922 18.54 2.67 -15.58
CA LEU A 922 17.25 3.34 -15.81
C LEU A 922 16.85 4.19 -14.60
N PHE A 923 17.00 3.68 -13.39
CA PHE A 923 16.70 4.42 -12.17
C PHE A 923 17.54 5.70 -12.05
N ILE A 924 18.87 5.60 -12.24
CA ILE A 924 19.76 6.77 -12.10
C ILE A 924 19.60 7.74 -13.27
N ALA A 925 19.71 7.27 -14.51
CA ALA A 925 19.64 8.11 -15.70
C ALA A 925 18.25 8.70 -15.90
N GLY A 926 17.21 7.90 -15.63
CA GLY A 926 15.81 8.33 -15.67
C GLY A 926 15.55 9.50 -14.73
N ASN A 927 15.93 9.38 -13.46
CA ASN A 927 15.74 10.45 -12.47
C ASN A 927 16.57 11.71 -12.76
N LEU A 928 17.82 11.56 -13.17
CA LEU A 928 18.68 12.71 -13.44
C LEU A 928 18.27 13.48 -14.70
N GLY A 929 17.68 12.82 -15.70
CA GLY A 929 17.38 13.44 -16.99
C GLY A 929 18.66 14.03 -17.61
N LEU A 930 18.58 15.25 -18.15
CA LEU A 930 19.77 15.94 -18.69
C LEU A 930 20.85 16.24 -17.64
N ARG A 931 20.55 16.14 -16.33
CA ARG A 931 21.57 16.27 -15.27
C ARG A 931 22.55 15.09 -15.24
N ILE A 932 22.29 14.01 -15.98
CA ILE A 932 23.22 12.89 -16.14
C ILE A 932 24.58 13.32 -16.74
N LEU A 933 24.59 14.44 -17.48
CA LEU A 933 25.82 15.01 -18.03
C LEU A 933 26.86 15.38 -16.95
N SER A 934 26.45 15.53 -15.67
CA SER A 934 27.38 15.73 -14.56
C SER A 934 28.42 14.61 -14.43
N PHE A 935 28.11 13.39 -14.89
CA PHE A 935 29.03 12.25 -14.87
C PHE A 935 30.29 12.48 -15.72
N GLY A 936 30.25 13.39 -16.70
CA GLY A 936 31.41 13.79 -17.51
C GLY A 936 32.56 14.41 -16.70
N LEU A 937 32.33 14.78 -15.43
CA LEU A 937 33.35 15.31 -14.52
C LEU A 937 33.97 14.25 -13.57
N LEU A 938 33.50 13.00 -13.59
CA LEU A 938 33.99 11.93 -12.70
C LEU A 938 35.46 11.56 -12.94
N PHE A 939 36.00 11.83 -14.13
CA PHE A 939 37.38 11.52 -14.51
C PHE A 939 38.47 12.32 -13.77
N LYS A 940 38.10 13.25 -12.86
CA LYS A 940 39.02 14.00 -11.99
C LYS A 940 38.98 13.59 -10.51
N ALA A 941 38.44 12.42 -10.19
CA ALA A 941 38.19 11.93 -8.82
C ALA A 941 39.39 12.02 -7.85
N LYS A 942 40.63 11.84 -8.31
CA LYS A 942 41.83 11.92 -7.44
C LYS A 942 41.99 13.28 -6.75
N LYS A 943 41.53 14.37 -7.37
CA LYS A 943 41.63 15.75 -6.81
C LYS A 943 40.53 16.09 -5.80
N VAL A 944 39.54 15.22 -5.61
CA VAL A 944 38.42 15.45 -4.68
C VAL A 944 38.91 15.50 -3.23
N PHE A 945 39.86 14.65 -2.87
CA PHE A 945 40.43 14.61 -1.50
C PHE A 945 41.31 15.82 -1.16
N ASP A 946 41.66 16.65 -2.15
CA ASP A 946 42.50 17.85 -1.95
C ASP A 946 41.68 19.08 -1.53
N SER A 947 40.34 19.02 -1.63
CA SER A 947 39.45 20.14 -1.34
C SER A 947 38.31 19.73 -0.42
N ASP A 948 38.16 20.42 0.71
CA ASP A 948 37.12 20.12 1.70
C ASP A 948 35.71 20.19 1.10
N ILE A 949 35.45 21.20 0.27
CA ILE A 949 34.14 21.40 -0.34
C ILE A 949 33.83 20.33 -1.39
N PHE A 950 34.81 19.93 -2.21
CA PHE A 950 34.59 18.88 -3.21
C PHE A 950 34.43 17.52 -2.54
N LEU A 951 35.17 17.24 -1.46
CA LEU A 951 34.96 16.05 -0.64
C LEU A 951 33.56 16.04 -0.02
N PHE A 952 33.15 17.14 0.62
CA PHE A 952 31.83 17.30 1.23
C PHE A 952 30.71 17.04 0.21
N ILE A 953 30.75 17.72 -0.94
CA ILE A 953 29.76 17.56 -2.01
C ILE A 953 29.75 16.14 -2.56
N SER A 954 30.92 15.52 -2.76
CA SER A 954 31.00 14.16 -3.33
C SER A 954 30.42 13.11 -2.40
N VAL A 955 30.66 13.22 -1.09
CA VAL A 955 30.08 12.31 -0.10
C VAL A 955 28.55 12.46 -0.06
N ILE A 956 28.04 13.69 -0.08
CA ILE A 956 26.58 13.93 -0.13
C ILE A 956 26.00 13.33 -1.40
N SER A 957 26.57 13.60 -2.58
CA SER A 957 26.07 13.06 -3.85
C SER A 957 26.04 11.53 -3.87
N ALA A 958 27.11 10.88 -3.40
CA ALA A 958 27.18 9.42 -3.37
C ALA A 958 26.16 8.83 -2.38
N ALA A 959 26.12 9.35 -1.14
CA ALA A 959 25.19 8.86 -0.13
C ALA A 959 23.72 9.12 -0.52
N SER A 960 23.43 10.23 -1.20
CA SER A 960 22.07 10.57 -1.68
C SER A 960 21.52 9.53 -2.66
N VAL A 961 22.39 8.91 -3.47
CA VAL A 961 22.00 7.85 -4.41
C VAL A 961 22.01 6.48 -3.73
N LEU A 962 22.99 6.21 -2.84
CA LEU A 962 23.14 4.93 -2.16
C LEU A 962 22.02 4.64 -1.15
N MET A 963 21.56 5.64 -0.39
CA MET A 963 20.53 5.44 0.63
C MET A 963 19.22 4.83 0.07
N PRO A 964 18.60 5.37 -1.00
CA PRO A 964 17.40 4.77 -1.57
C PRO A 964 17.67 3.47 -2.35
N ILE A 965 18.92 3.15 -2.71
CA ILE A 965 19.26 1.83 -3.26
C ILE A 965 19.23 0.75 -2.17
N LEU A 966 19.56 1.09 -0.93
CA LEU A 966 19.78 0.11 0.14
C LEU A 966 18.63 0.02 1.16
N PHE A 967 17.88 1.10 1.34
CA PHE A 967 16.96 1.23 2.46
C PHE A 967 15.58 1.74 2.04
N VAL A 968 14.56 1.35 2.81
CA VAL A 968 13.20 1.91 2.76
C VAL A 968 12.75 2.27 4.18
N GLN A 969 11.78 3.18 4.31
CA GLN A 969 11.24 3.54 5.62
C GLN A 969 10.09 2.58 5.98
N SER A 970 10.01 2.19 7.25
CA SER A 970 8.84 1.51 7.79
C SER A 970 7.60 2.41 7.71
N GLY A 971 6.42 1.80 7.51
CA GLY A 971 5.18 2.53 7.27
C GLY A 971 5.02 2.93 5.80
N ASN A 972 5.81 3.89 5.31
CA ASN A 972 5.72 4.38 3.93
C ASN A 972 7.10 4.43 3.23
N PRO A 973 7.39 3.50 2.30
CA PRO A 973 8.65 3.46 1.56
C PRO A 973 8.99 4.77 0.84
N TRP A 974 7.99 5.50 0.32
CA TRP A 974 8.17 6.73 -0.47
C TRP A 974 9.07 7.75 0.24
N ASN A 975 8.99 7.85 1.56
CA ASN A 975 9.76 8.79 2.35
C ASN A 975 11.28 8.69 2.15
N THR A 976 11.83 7.49 1.93
CA THR A 976 13.27 7.29 1.73
C THR A 976 13.75 7.76 0.35
N ILE A 977 12.87 7.91 -0.65
CA ILE A 977 13.28 8.44 -1.96
C ILE A 977 13.81 9.88 -1.87
N GLN A 978 13.40 10.60 -0.82
CA GLN A 978 13.76 12.00 -0.61
C GLN A 978 15.26 12.19 -0.33
N PHE A 979 15.99 11.12 0.02
CA PHE A 979 17.47 11.13 0.05
C PHE A 979 18.08 11.46 -1.31
N PHE A 980 17.36 11.24 -2.42
CA PHE A 980 17.87 11.48 -3.77
C PHE A 980 17.87 12.97 -4.16
N TYR A 981 17.06 13.81 -3.52
CA TYR A 981 16.89 15.20 -3.94
C TYR A 981 18.17 16.07 -3.86
N PRO A 982 19.06 15.94 -2.85
CA PRO A 982 20.35 16.62 -2.87
C PRO A 982 21.22 16.21 -4.08
N ALA A 983 21.15 14.96 -4.56
CA ALA A 983 21.84 14.54 -5.77
C ALA A 983 21.31 15.27 -7.02
N LEU A 984 19.98 15.43 -7.15
CA LEU A 984 19.40 16.20 -8.26
C LEU A 984 19.92 17.64 -8.31
N TYR A 985 19.96 18.31 -7.15
CA TYR A 985 20.49 19.66 -7.02
C TYR A 985 21.98 19.73 -7.38
N LEU A 986 22.80 18.86 -6.78
CA LEU A 986 24.26 18.87 -7.01
C LEU A 986 24.59 18.54 -8.47
N SER A 987 23.92 17.56 -9.08
CA SER A 987 24.09 17.22 -10.50
C SER A 987 23.70 18.36 -11.43
N ALA A 988 22.72 19.22 -11.06
CA ALA A 988 22.40 20.43 -11.82
C ALA A 988 23.55 21.45 -11.81
N LEU A 989 24.22 21.65 -10.67
CA LEU A 989 25.40 22.51 -10.58
C LEU A 989 26.51 22.03 -11.51
N PHE A 990 26.86 20.74 -11.44
CA PHE A 990 27.94 20.16 -12.23
C PHE A 990 27.60 20.06 -13.72
N THR A 991 26.35 19.81 -14.07
CA THR A 991 25.92 19.79 -15.47
C THR A 991 26.09 21.15 -16.13
N GLY A 992 25.76 22.25 -15.44
CA GLY A 992 25.97 23.60 -15.97
C GLY A 992 27.42 23.87 -16.39
N ILE A 993 28.40 23.28 -15.66
CA ILE A 993 29.83 23.37 -16.00
C ILE A 993 30.13 22.61 -17.29
N VAL A 994 29.64 21.37 -17.41
CA VAL A 994 29.84 20.53 -18.60
C VAL A 994 29.23 21.20 -19.82
N VAL A 995 28.01 21.71 -19.69
CA VAL A 995 27.30 22.46 -20.74
C VAL A 995 28.08 23.72 -21.14
N SER A 996 28.55 24.52 -20.17
CA SER A 996 29.39 25.69 -20.47
C SER A 996 30.66 25.28 -21.24
N HIS A 997 31.36 24.24 -20.79
CA HIS A 997 32.55 23.75 -21.48
C HIS A 997 32.26 23.30 -22.92
N LEU A 998 31.16 22.58 -23.14
CA LEU A 998 30.72 22.14 -24.47
C LEU A 998 30.39 23.32 -25.39
N ILE A 999 29.63 24.30 -24.91
CA ILE A 999 29.24 25.49 -25.68
C ILE A 999 30.48 26.24 -26.20
N PHE A 1000 31.51 26.40 -25.37
CA PHE A 1000 32.75 27.09 -25.78
C PHE A 1000 33.70 26.21 -26.60
N LYS A 1001 33.46 24.90 -26.70
CA LYS A 1001 34.25 23.97 -27.51
C LYS A 1001 33.65 23.77 -28.91
N LEU A 1002 32.32 23.82 -29.03
CA LEU A 1002 31.61 23.67 -30.29
C LEU A 1002 31.74 24.93 -31.17
N ASN A 1003 31.56 24.77 -32.49
CA ASN A 1003 31.40 25.91 -33.39
C ASN A 1003 30.08 26.65 -33.09
N LYS A 1004 29.94 27.90 -33.57
CA LYS A 1004 28.79 28.76 -33.24
C LYS A 1004 27.44 28.14 -33.57
N ILE A 1005 27.31 27.48 -34.74
CA ILE A 1005 26.03 26.90 -35.18
C ILE A 1005 25.67 25.68 -34.33
N SER A 1006 26.61 24.74 -34.15
CA SER A 1006 26.41 23.55 -33.31
C SER A 1006 26.13 23.91 -31.85
N ALA A 1007 26.79 24.96 -31.33
CA ALA A 1007 26.51 25.46 -29.98
C ALA A 1007 25.10 26.04 -29.86
N ILE A 1008 24.61 26.80 -30.85
CA ILE A 1008 23.24 27.34 -30.86
C ILE A 1008 22.21 26.20 -30.90
N ILE A 1009 22.39 25.23 -31.79
CA ILE A 1009 21.50 24.06 -31.90
C ILE A 1009 21.49 23.28 -30.58
N PHE A 1010 22.66 23.01 -29.99
CA PHE A 1010 22.77 22.33 -28.71
C PHE A 1010 22.04 23.09 -27.59
N VAL A 1011 22.20 24.41 -27.51
CA VAL A 1011 21.50 25.24 -26.52
C VAL A 1011 19.98 25.18 -26.72
N ILE A 1012 19.49 25.29 -27.96
CA ILE A 1012 18.05 25.22 -28.25
C ILE A 1012 17.48 23.87 -27.81
N LEU A 1013 18.11 22.76 -28.22
CA LEU A 1013 17.67 21.41 -27.83
C LEU A 1013 17.72 21.23 -26.31
N PHE A 1014 18.77 21.71 -25.66
CA PHE A 1014 18.90 21.65 -24.20
C PHE A 1014 17.78 22.39 -23.49
N LEU A 1015 17.45 23.61 -23.96
CA LEU A 1015 16.38 24.42 -23.39
C LEU A 1015 15.00 23.79 -23.62
N ILE A 1016 14.79 23.09 -24.74
CA ILE A 1016 13.52 22.39 -25.04
C ILE A 1016 13.37 21.10 -24.23
N PHE A 1017 14.42 20.28 -24.14
CA PHE A 1017 14.32 18.94 -23.52
C PHE A 1017 14.42 18.95 -21.99
N ALA A 1018 15.17 19.89 -21.39
CA ALA A 1018 15.30 19.92 -19.93
C ALA A 1018 13.96 20.07 -19.20
N PRO A 1019 13.02 20.95 -19.63
CA PRO A 1019 11.82 21.24 -18.87
C PRO A 1019 10.58 20.41 -19.22
N ILE A 1020 10.61 19.55 -20.25
CA ILE A 1020 9.40 18.86 -20.78
C ILE A 1020 8.52 18.33 -19.66
N ASN A 1021 9.09 17.43 -18.85
CA ASN A 1021 8.39 16.75 -17.77
C ASN A 1021 7.90 17.72 -16.67
N SER A 1022 8.75 18.66 -16.23
CA SER A 1022 8.38 19.67 -15.24
C SER A 1022 7.26 20.60 -15.70
N VAL A 1023 7.24 20.98 -16.99
CA VAL A 1023 6.21 21.87 -17.57
C VAL A 1023 4.86 21.17 -17.61
N ILE A 1024 4.84 19.87 -17.92
CA ILE A 1024 3.62 19.07 -17.93
C ILE A 1024 3.06 18.94 -16.52
N THR A 1025 3.92 18.62 -15.53
CA THR A 1025 3.52 18.64 -14.13
C THR A 1025 2.93 19.99 -13.75
N ALA A 1026 3.63 21.10 -14.06
CA ALA A 1026 3.15 22.45 -13.74
C ALA A 1026 1.76 22.71 -14.35
N ASN A 1027 1.53 22.28 -15.59
CA ASN A 1027 0.24 22.42 -16.28
C ASN A 1027 -0.90 21.69 -15.55
N GLY A 1028 -0.62 20.55 -14.90
CA GLY A 1028 -1.58 19.83 -14.06
C GLY A 1028 -2.13 20.66 -12.89
N TYR A 1029 -1.36 21.63 -12.38
CA TYR A 1029 -1.78 22.53 -11.29
C TYR A 1029 -2.46 23.82 -11.79
N LEU A 1030 -2.40 24.10 -13.09
CA LEU A 1030 -3.09 25.23 -13.73
C LEU A 1030 -4.53 24.89 -14.14
N GLY A 1031 -4.95 23.63 -14.01
CA GLY A 1031 -6.31 23.16 -14.28
C GLY A 1031 -7.38 23.91 -13.48
N LYS A 1032 -8.59 24.05 -14.04
CA LYS A 1032 -9.64 24.90 -13.42
C LYS A 1032 -10.14 24.34 -12.09
N THR A 1033 -10.30 23.02 -11.99
CA THR A 1033 -10.81 22.32 -10.81
C THR A 1033 -9.68 21.93 -9.84
N PRO A 1034 -9.92 21.98 -8.52
CA PRO A 1034 -9.02 21.38 -7.54
C PRO A 1034 -9.07 19.85 -7.59
N HIS A 1035 -8.10 19.17 -6.97
CA HIS A 1035 -8.20 17.71 -6.78
C HIS A 1035 -9.21 17.39 -5.67
N ALA A 1036 -9.19 18.18 -4.59
CA ALA A 1036 -10.24 18.13 -3.58
C ALA A 1036 -10.60 19.50 -3.00
N PHE A 1037 -11.77 19.59 -2.37
CA PHE A 1037 -12.24 20.82 -1.76
C PHE A 1037 -12.98 20.58 -0.44
N VAL A 1038 -13.01 21.59 0.42
CA VAL A 1038 -13.95 21.70 1.54
C VAL A 1038 -15.05 22.66 1.11
N SER A 1039 -16.31 22.24 1.16
CA SER A 1039 -17.42 23.06 0.69
C SER A 1039 -17.56 24.35 1.53
N ARG A 1040 -18.34 25.32 1.04
CA ARG A 1040 -18.64 26.54 1.81
C ARG A 1040 -19.32 26.21 3.14
N ASP A 1041 -20.25 25.27 3.13
CA ASP A 1041 -21.10 24.97 4.28
C ASP A 1041 -20.34 24.09 5.28
N GLU A 1042 -19.53 23.15 4.80
CA GLU A 1042 -18.58 22.42 5.62
C GLU A 1042 -17.54 23.35 6.27
N LEU A 1043 -16.97 24.28 5.49
CA LEU A 1043 -16.03 25.29 5.99
C LEU A 1043 -16.67 26.20 7.04
N ALA A 1044 -17.97 26.51 6.92
CA ALA A 1044 -18.71 27.28 7.92
C ALA A 1044 -18.83 26.51 9.24
N GLY A 1045 -19.14 25.20 9.18
CA GLY A 1045 -19.16 24.32 10.35
C GLY A 1045 -17.79 24.19 11.03
N LEU A 1046 -16.72 24.01 10.26
CA LEU A 1046 -15.35 23.94 10.80
C LEU A 1046 -14.90 25.26 11.44
N LYS A 1047 -15.27 26.41 10.86
CA LYS A 1047 -15.03 27.73 11.47
C LYS A 1047 -15.84 27.93 12.76
N PHE A 1048 -17.08 27.48 12.79
CA PHE A 1048 -17.88 27.48 14.01
C PHE A 1048 -17.22 26.63 15.10
N LEU A 1049 -16.76 25.42 14.74
CA LEU A 1049 -16.02 24.54 15.65
C LEU A 1049 -14.74 25.20 16.15
N ALA A 1050 -13.98 25.88 15.29
CA ALA A 1050 -12.78 26.63 15.69
C ALA A 1050 -13.05 27.66 16.79
N GLY A 1051 -14.22 28.32 16.76
CA GLY A 1051 -14.65 29.27 17.77
C GLY A 1051 -15.07 28.67 19.12
N GLN A 1052 -15.21 27.34 19.20
CA GLN A 1052 -15.58 26.65 20.45
C GLN A 1052 -14.37 26.47 21.37
N SER A 1053 -14.61 26.20 22.66
CA SER A 1053 -13.55 25.88 23.64
C SER A 1053 -12.68 24.68 23.22
N ALA A 1054 -11.47 24.55 23.78
CA ALA A 1054 -10.60 23.39 23.51
C ALA A 1054 -11.26 22.06 23.91
N GLY A 1055 -10.97 21.00 23.16
CA GLY A 1055 -11.42 19.62 23.40
C GLY A 1055 -11.20 18.72 22.19
N VAL A 1056 -11.29 17.41 22.40
CA VAL A 1056 -11.12 16.39 21.36
C VAL A 1056 -12.38 16.29 20.50
N VAL A 1057 -12.18 16.15 19.19
CA VAL A 1057 -13.23 15.98 18.19
C VAL A 1057 -13.27 14.52 17.73
N LEU A 1058 -14.41 13.84 17.89
CA LEU A 1058 -14.66 12.56 17.25
C LEU A 1058 -15.24 12.81 15.85
N THR A 1059 -14.64 12.18 14.84
CA THR A 1059 -15.09 12.19 13.46
C THR A 1059 -15.52 10.77 13.06
N PHE A 1060 -16.38 10.66 12.05
CA PHE A 1060 -16.64 9.36 11.44
C PHE A 1060 -15.36 8.84 10.76
N PRO A 1061 -15.00 7.55 10.92
CA PRO A 1061 -13.86 6.96 10.22
C PRO A 1061 -13.96 7.12 8.70
N TYR A 1062 -12.83 7.26 8.02
CA TYR A 1062 -12.80 7.48 6.57
C TYR A 1062 -13.46 6.31 5.81
N ASP A 1063 -14.31 6.63 4.84
CA ASP A 1063 -14.93 5.64 3.93
C ASP A 1063 -14.38 5.80 2.51
N GLY A 1064 -13.42 4.96 2.15
CA GLY A 1064 -12.82 4.96 0.81
C GLY A 1064 -13.78 4.65 -0.33
N LYS A 1065 -14.99 4.12 -0.05
CA LYS A 1065 -16.01 3.90 -1.07
C LYS A 1065 -16.63 5.21 -1.56
N LEU A 1066 -16.57 6.29 -0.76
CA LEU A 1066 -17.13 7.60 -1.16
C LEU A 1066 -16.46 8.18 -2.41
N LYS A 1067 -15.15 7.97 -2.58
CA LYS A 1067 -14.43 8.45 -3.77
C LYS A 1067 -14.98 7.87 -5.08
N GLN A 1068 -15.50 6.65 -5.02
CA GLN A 1068 -16.11 5.95 -6.15
C GLN A 1068 -17.55 6.43 -6.44
N LYS A 1069 -18.20 7.04 -5.45
CA LYS A 1069 -19.59 7.54 -5.53
C LYS A 1069 -19.69 9.01 -5.95
N ILE A 1070 -18.58 9.75 -5.94
CA ILE A 1070 -18.58 11.19 -6.22
C ILE A 1070 -17.62 11.47 -7.37
N ALA A 1071 -18.09 12.22 -8.38
CA ALA A 1071 -17.24 12.65 -9.49
C ALA A 1071 -16.23 13.72 -9.04
N GLU A 1072 -15.06 13.77 -9.71
CA GLU A 1072 -14.10 14.86 -9.51
C GLU A 1072 -14.71 16.24 -9.84
N PRO A 1073 -14.35 17.31 -9.10
CA PRO A 1073 -13.45 17.33 -7.96
C PRO A 1073 -14.10 16.75 -6.69
N TRP A 1074 -13.34 16.04 -5.86
CA TRP A 1074 -13.88 15.35 -4.69
C TRP A 1074 -14.00 16.27 -3.46
N PRO A 1075 -15.06 16.16 -2.63
CA PRO A 1075 -15.02 16.66 -1.26
C PRO A 1075 -13.81 16.05 -0.52
N ILE A 1076 -13.12 16.82 0.31
CA ILE A 1076 -11.86 16.37 0.93
C ILE A 1076 -12.04 15.12 1.79
N LEU A 1077 -13.21 14.97 2.43
CA LEU A 1077 -13.60 13.80 3.21
C LEU A 1077 -13.71 12.51 2.38
N ALA A 1078 -13.88 12.63 1.06
CA ALA A 1078 -14.00 11.51 0.13
C ALA A 1078 -12.70 11.31 -0.68
N TYR A 1079 -11.76 12.24 -0.64
CA TYR A 1079 -10.54 12.17 -1.44
C TYR A 1079 -9.53 11.13 -0.91
N ASP A 1080 -9.24 11.23 0.38
CA ASP A 1080 -8.34 10.38 1.15
C ASP A 1080 -8.61 10.63 2.65
N SER A 1081 -8.09 9.77 3.53
CA SER A 1081 -8.07 10.06 4.95
C SER A 1081 -7.08 11.20 5.23
N THR A 1082 -7.56 12.38 5.61
CA THR A 1082 -6.73 13.60 5.82
C THR A 1082 -6.97 14.24 7.19
N ALA A 1083 -6.07 15.12 7.62
CA ALA A 1083 -6.18 15.89 8.86
C ALA A 1083 -7.09 17.15 8.76
N TYR A 1084 -8.08 17.16 7.86
CA TYR A 1084 -8.74 18.42 7.48
C TYR A 1084 -9.56 19.05 8.60
N VAL A 1085 -10.22 18.25 9.47
CA VAL A 1085 -10.98 18.78 10.60
C VAL A 1085 -10.01 19.40 11.60
N SER A 1086 -8.93 18.71 11.95
CA SER A 1086 -7.87 19.26 12.82
C SER A 1086 -7.20 20.51 12.24
N SER A 1087 -6.98 20.55 10.92
CA SER A 1087 -6.34 21.68 10.25
C SER A 1087 -7.18 22.96 10.22
N LEU A 1088 -8.50 22.84 10.03
CA LEU A 1088 -9.40 23.98 9.85
C LEU A 1088 -10.12 24.39 11.14
N SER A 1089 -10.35 23.45 12.06
CA SER A 1089 -10.89 23.75 13.38
C SER A 1089 -9.80 24.13 14.40
N GLY A 1090 -8.55 23.76 14.14
CA GLY A 1090 -7.45 23.91 15.08
C GLY A 1090 -7.61 23.08 16.36
N LYS A 1091 -8.49 22.07 16.38
CA LYS A 1091 -8.66 21.11 17.49
C LYS A 1091 -7.91 19.82 17.21
N ASN A 1092 -7.78 18.98 18.23
CA ASN A 1092 -7.25 17.63 18.07
C ASN A 1092 -8.42 16.70 17.76
N SER A 1093 -8.24 15.78 16.81
CA SER A 1093 -9.19 14.72 16.56
C SER A 1093 -8.82 13.45 17.33
N TYR A 1094 -9.85 12.67 17.65
CA TYR A 1094 -9.69 11.34 18.22
C TYR A 1094 -8.84 10.46 17.30
N LEU A 1095 -9.19 10.48 16.02
CA LEU A 1095 -8.45 9.86 14.93
C LEU A 1095 -8.80 10.57 13.61
N GLU A 1096 -7.78 10.99 12.88
CA GLU A 1096 -7.85 11.39 11.46
C GLU A 1096 -6.56 10.91 10.75
N ASP A 1097 -6.46 11.06 9.43
CA ASP A 1097 -5.19 10.90 8.71
C ASP A 1097 -4.46 9.54 8.97
N GLU A 1098 -5.09 8.45 8.56
CA GLU A 1098 -4.53 7.10 8.61
C GLU A 1098 -3.13 6.98 7.97
N PRO A 1099 -2.85 7.56 6.78
CA PRO A 1099 -1.51 7.48 6.18
C PRO A 1099 -0.45 8.14 7.06
N GLN A 1100 -0.75 9.28 7.68
CA GLN A 1100 0.20 9.93 8.58
C GLN A 1100 0.39 9.13 9.88
N ASN A 1101 -0.67 8.57 10.46
CA ASN A 1101 -0.56 7.69 11.63
C ASN A 1101 0.28 6.44 11.36
N GLN A 1102 0.21 5.88 10.14
CA GLN A 1102 1.10 4.81 9.70
C GLN A 1102 2.57 5.25 9.62
N ILE A 1103 2.84 6.48 9.16
CA ILE A 1103 4.20 7.06 9.14
C ILE A 1103 4.73 7.29 10.56
N LEU A 1104 3.86 7.71 11.49
CA LEU A 1104 4.19 7.97 12.88
C LEU A 1104 4.33 6.68 13.73
N LEU A 1105 3.89 5.53 13.18
CA LEU A 1105 3.85 4.22 13.84
C LEU A 1105 2.95 4.18 15.09
N THR A 1106 1.84 4.91 15.06
CA THR A 1106 0.81 4.88 16.12
C THR A 1106 -0.06 3.62 16.00
N ASP A 1107 -0.65 3.18 17.11
CA ASP A 1107 -1.67 2.11 17.13
C ASP A 1107 -3.06 2.62 16.69
N TYR A 1108 -3.15 3.11 15.45
CA TYR A 1108 -4.36 3.77 14.95
C TYR A 1108 -5.49 2.80 14.60
N LYS A 1109 -5.17 1.56 14.23
CA LYS A 1109 -6.16 0.53 13.87
C LYS A 1109 -7.14 0.27 15.01
N LYS A 1110 -6.64 0.21 16.25
CA LYS A 1110 -7.48 0.09 17.45
C LYS A 1110 -8.52 1.21 17.55
N ARG A 1111 -8.13 2.45 17.23
CA ARG A 1111 -9.04 3.62 17.26
C ARG A 1111 -10.02 3.63 16.10
N ILE A 1112 -9.64 3.15 14.90
CA ILE A 1112 -10.58 2.98 13.78
C ILE A 1112 -11.72 2.05 14.19
N VAL A 1113 -11.38 0.88 14.74
CA VAL A 1113 -12.37 -0.12 15.17
C VAL A 1113 -13.24 0.45 16.28
N ALA A 1114 -12.66 1.09 17.29
CA ALA A 1114 -13.41 1.69 18.40
C ALA A 1114 -14.35 2.81 17.95
N ALA A 1115 -13.92 3.67 17.01
CA ALA A 1115 -14.77 4.71 16.44
C ALA A 1115 -15.93 4.10 15.62
N ASN A 1116 -15.67 3.09 14.78
CA ASN A 1116 -16.72 2.39 14.04
C ASN A 1116 -17.74 1.74 14.99
N ASP A 1117 -17.27 1.08 16.05
CA ASP A 1117 -18.13 0.47 17.07
C ASP A 1117 -19.03 1.50 17.76
N PHE A 1118 -18.49 2.69 18.08
CA PHE A 1118 -19.28 3.79 18.64
C PHE A 1118 -20.43 4.20 17.69
N PHE A 1119 -20.14 4.37 16.40
CA PHE A 1119 -21.16 4.76 15.43
C PHE A 1119 -22.17 3.66 15.10
N LEU A 1120 -21.82 2.38 15.32
CA LEU A 1120 -22.74 1.25 15.17
C LEU A 1120 -23.67 1.06 16.37
N LYS A 1121 -23.13 1.11 17.61
CA LYS A 1121 -23.90 0.91 18.85
C LYS A 1121 -24.69 2.14 19.29
N GLY A 1122 -24.26 3.32 18.88
CA GLY A 1122 -24.84 4.58 19.30
C GLY A 1122 -24.35 5.05 20.68
N VAL A 1123 -24.86 6.21 21.08
CA VAL A 1123 -24.32 7.01 22.20
C VAL A 1123 -24.51 6.35 23.57
N PHE A 1124 -25.68 5.75 23.82
CA PHE A 1124 -26.03 5.22 25.14
C PHE A 1124 -25.16 4.02 25.54
N GLU A 1125 -24.96 3.07 24.62
CA GLU A 1125 -24.13 1.87 24.85
C GLU A 1125 -22.62 2.18 24.85
N SER A 1126 -22.22 3.42 24.57
CA SER A 1126 -20.83 3.82 24.37
C SER A 1126 -20.45 5.08 25.18
N ALA A 1127 -21.11 5.34 26.31
CA ALA A 1127 -20.81 6.51 27.15
C ALA A 1127 -19.38 6.48 27.72
N GLU A 1128 -18.91 5.30 28.15
CA GLU A 1128 -17.52 5.09 28.62
C GLU A 1128 -16.49 5.44 27.54
N PHE A 1129 -16.76 5.09 26.28
CA PHE A 1129 -15.89 5.45 25.16
C PHE A 1129 -15.70 6.97 25.02
N LEU A 1130 -16.76 7.76 25.21
CA LEU A 1130 -16.68 9.22 25.14
C LEU A 1130 -15.85 9.79 26.30
N GLN A 1131 -15.98 9.21 27.51
CA GLN A 1131 -15.25 9.60 28.71
C GLN A 1131 -13.75 9.25 28.61
N ASP A 1132 -13.44 7.97 28.36
CA ASP A 1132 -12.09 7.43 28.33
C ASP A 1132 -11.19 8.12 27.29
N ASN A 1133 -11.80 8.60 26.21
CA ASN A 1133 -11.12 9.27 25.11
C ASN A 1133 -11.26 10.81 25.14
N TYR A 1134 -11.82 11.36 26.22
CA TYR A 1134 -12.00 12.79 26.47
C TYR A 1134 -12.69 13.53 25.31
N ILE A 1135 -13.67 12.88 24.69
CA ILE A 1135 -14.40 13.43 23.55
C ILE A 1135 -15.28 14.57 24.04
N LYS A 1136 -15.16 15.74 23.40
CA LYS A 1136 -15.95 16.94 23.72
C LYS A 1136 -16.90 17.34 22.61
N TYR A 1137 -16.50 17.07 21.37
CA TYR A 1137 -17.27 17.38 20.18
C TYR A 1137 -17.36 16.16 19.28
N ILE A 1138 -18.49 15.99 18.60
CA ILE A 1138 -18.64 15.04 17.50
C ILE A 1138 -18.93 15.85 16.24
N TYR A 1139 -18.06 15.71 15.25
CA TYR A 1139 -18.22 16.33 13.94
C TYR A 1139 -18.72 15.26 12.96
N LEU A 1140 -19.92 15.47 12.40
CA LEU A 1140 -20.57 14.47 11.54
C LEU A 1140 -21.08 15.10 10.24
N PRO A 1141 -20.40 14.84 9.11
CA PRO A 1141 -20.93 15.13 7.78
C PRO A 1141 -22.20 14.33 7.50
N LYS A 1142 -23.24 15.00 6.98
CA LYS A 1142 -24.54 14.40 6.68
C LYS A 1142 -24.49 13.38 5.54
N ILE A 1143 -23.43 13.41 4.73
CA ILE A 1143 -23.22 12.45 3.62
C ILE A 1143 -23.13 10.99 4.10
N TYR A 1144 -22.78 10.76 5.37
CA TYR A 1144 -22.77 9.41 5.96
C TYR A 1144 -24.18 8.88 6.26
N GLY A 1145 -25.23 9.68 6.09
CA GLY A 1145 -26.61 9.25 6.32
C GLY A 1145 -26.94 8.96 7.79
N MET A 1146 -26.11 9.44 8.72
CA MET A 1146 -26.25 9.18 10.15
C MET A 1146 -26.67 10.44 10.92
N ARG A 1147 -27.47 10.24 11.95
CA ARG A 1147 -27.85 11.28 12.94
C ARG A 1147 -27.84 10.63 14.32
N LEU A 1148 -27.31 11.32 15.32
CA LEU A 1148 -27.32 10.84 16.70
C LEU A 1148 -28.60 11.30 17.39
N ASP A 1149 -29.18 10.46 18.24
CA ASP A 1149 -30.42 10.77 18.97
C ASP A 1149 -30.15 11.74 20.13
N GLU A 1150 -30.62 12.98 19.98
CA GLU A 1150 -30.45 14.05 20.97
C GLU A 1150 -31.28 13.83 22.24
N ASN A 1151 -32.25 12.92 22.24
CA ASN A 1151 -33.02 12.57 23.44
C ASN A 1151 -32.19 11.74 24.44
N THR A 1152 -31.05 11.21 23.99
CA THR A 1152 -30.11 10.47 24.83
C THR A 1152 -29.10 11.47 25.44
N LYS A 1153 -29.20 11.71 26.76
CA LYS A 1153 -28.05 12.28 27.49
C LYS A 1153 -26.86 11.33 27.24
N PRO A 1154 -25.66 11.80 26.86
CA PRO A 1154 -25.10 13.12 27.16
C PRO A 1154 -24.72 13.97 25.92
N ILE A 1155 -25.53 14.03 24.84
CA ILE A 1155 -25.17 14.86 23.65
C ILE A 1155 -26.14 16.01 23.38
N LYS A 1156 -25.64 17.11 22.80
CA LYS A 1156 -26.43 18.26 22.36
C LYS A 1156 -25.95 18.78 21.01
N ASN A 1157 -26.85 18.95 20.04
CA ASN A 1157 -26.55 19.63 18.79
C ASN A 1157 -26.27 21.12 19.04
N ILE A 1158 -25.11 21.60 18.58
CA ILE A 1158 -24.67 23.00 18.74
C ILE A 1158 -24.54 23.74 17.41
N PHE A 1159 -24.61 23.03 16.28
CA PHE A 1159 -24.55 23.60 14.94
C PHE A 1159 -25.07 22.58 13.91
N GLU A 1160 -25.93 23.03 13.00
CA GLU A 1160 -26.41 22.23 11.89
C GLU A 1160 -26.61 23.12 10.65
N ASN A 1161 -26.16 22.64 9.49
CA ASN A 1161 -26.46 23.22 8.18
C ASN A 1161 -26.78 22.11 7.16
N GLU A 1162 -26.75 22.42 5.86
CA GLU A 1162 -27.11 21.45 4.81
C GLU A 1162 -26.16 20.24 4.73
N GLU A 1163 -24.88 20.39 5.09
CA GLU A 1163 -23.87 19.35 4.90
C GLU A 1163 -23.30 18.75 6.21
N VAL A 1164 -23.36 19.46 7.33
CA VAL A 1164 -22.70 19.05 8.58
C VAL A 1164 -23.60 19.29 9.80
N VAL A 1165 -23.48 18.39 10.78
CA VAL A 1165 -23.98 18.59 12.14
C VAL A 1165 -22.84 18.44 13.14
N ILE A 1166 -22.86 19.24 14.21
CA ILE A 1166 -21.85 19.20 15.28
C ILE A 1166 -22.56 19.04 16.62
N TYR A 1167 -22.20 17.99 17.33
CA TYR A 1167 -22.66 17.74 18.68
C TYR A 1167 -21.60 18.11 19.72
N LYS A 1168 -22.05 18.54 20.89
CA LYS A 1168 -21.24 18.76 22.09
C LYS A 1168 -21.67 17.74 23.14
N ILE A 1169 -20.72 17.16 23.84
CA ILE A 1169 -21.01 16.32 25.01
C ILE A 1169 -21.44 17.22 26.18
N THR A 1170 -22.60 16.95 26.78
CA THR A 1170 -23.24 17.70 27.87
C THR A 1170 -23.53 16.79 29.08
N GLY A 1171 -23.09 17.18 30.28
CA GLY A 1171 -23.34 16.44 31.53
C GLY A 1171 -22.08 15.78 32.11
N ASP A 1172 -22.20 15.28 33.34
CA ASP A 1172 -21.16 14.75 34.25
C ASP A 1172 -20.46 13.45 33.77
N VAL A 1173 -20.06 13.42 32.50
CA VAL A 1173 -19.21 12.36 31.92
C VAL A 1173 -17.75 12.48 32.43
N TYR A 1174 -17.46 13.43 33.32
CA TYR A 1174 -16.11 13.68 33.86
C TYR A 1174 -16.04 13.72 35.40
N GLU A 1175 -17.12 13.34 36.12
CA GLU A 1175 -17.19 13.34 37.60
C GLU A 1175 -17.41 11.95 38.24
N TYR A 1176 -17.23 10.85 37.50
CA TYR A 1176 -17.18 9.49 38.07
C TYR A 1176 -15.78 8.90 38.06
#